data_AF-A0A3A8BA31-F1
#
_entry.id   AF-A0A3A8BA31-F1
#
_cell.length_a   1.000
_cell.length_b   1.000
_cell.length_c   1.000
_cell.angle_alpha   90.00
_cell.angle_beta   90.00
_cell.angle_gamma   90.00
#
_symmetry.space_group_name_H-M   'P 1'
#
loop_
_entity.id
_entity.type
_entity.pdbx_description
1 polymer ?
#
loop_
_entity_poly.entity_id
_entity_poly.type
_entity_poly.pdbx_seq_one_letter_code
_entity_poly.pdbx_strand_id
1 'polypeptide(L)'
;MSSKNSILPNGIAVGQAASLPSPRRSGSQTGSHRTRCRTREPSRKWGLHLVRRNGIFYFRRRWPEKIRCLGAPAFLSVSLRTHLLAEAVKRSADMLSAVEAGERDVLEELQDSPVSEARVRAMLKEIVRRAVADMIARQEGDTSVDGSEACLRRIDAETSRIRDAQRARDWSVAPAIAGDIARQNGLALEAVEAPAVARQVLSLLRRLNELSARVERDFDDPLDVGRDLLIDHGLKPTRDAMKPPMLLSEAIEKACEEAPQDVETKIRVVGKLALAYFSDVPVASIELEQSFEFLFKVWMLPKGWGKGHGRNRHEKIGKDLCPLQEIRDADARDARLLEEVMSLDTLSVPDKRRRLVLELTPRLTDGYLFVQRDMLNRIFRAALGRKRVGRDVDDEDRLVPSHAQLKNRLRAWHKSQKTPCKLPRRVSRPKRRMSWSLEHVSRLLRSSIYLGTSSPKQRSRKATARKRIIIRDAIYWVPLIMLTMGVRPEEILQAAVPDVVRRDGILCLFVGDEEDAVLKNEQSRRVLPIPEILLELGFREWVVAKRKGGETWLFPEIQPDNSHGRRSQIFGDRLRNLLKTLELQDTREDIYAMRRTLSSKLMGLGIDTGTRQRILGHLEGTTIDRHYSDHGLLELKDMLDAVDYGIEVGSDRRFGFPIIVGNRTAMQSALDVHIALTDRREVSAVQLRDAETDEIVFEAAISGRKAPSAYPWNECSALDEKEVASEIITLGRQYSLTMPASEEATAAVEHLLILVDDKPFYAPAAKHGVTKESEEIENAPVVDAEPVVQEPGCRSVDLVAGDLVVCALPSRRAGLTKSTARPGVVVKTRAMAGRKFLDIAWGSPIETTGPAPHELAIVQAIEMAEAKLDIPTRFNLRRRFLVPEEDTVRLHHRLGRLSKSAEARLRETLVHAGDVSPEPVEESVRKPRPLVVERKRSKSVRPPYSR
;
A
#
# COMPACT_ATOMS: atom_id res chain seq x y z
N MET A 1 56.81 -25.53 -54.35
CA MET A 1 57.22 -26.14 -55.63
C MET A 1 57.02 -27.65 -55.53
N SER A 2 56.47 -28.26 -56.60
CA SER A 2 56.43 -29.70 -56.96
C SER A 2 56.52 -30.78 -55.87
N SER A 3 55.49 -31.63 -55.71
CA SER A 3 55.38 -32.99 -56.31
C SER A 3 56.37 -34.00 -55.69
N LYS A 4 56.01 -35.16 -55.15
CA LYS A 4 55.11 -36.23 -55.63
C LYS A 4 54.81 -37.21 -54.50
N ASN A 5 53.59 -37.74 -54.51
CA ASN A 5 53.17 -38.96 -53.83
C ASN A 5 53.52 -40.21 -54.65
N SER A 6 53.75 -41.32 -53.94
CA SER A 6 53.55 -42.71 -54.37
C SER A 6 53.35 -43.58 -53.12
N ILE A 7 52.58 -44.67 -52.99
CA ILE A 7 51.59 -45.44 -53.77
C ILE A 7 50.88 -46.39 -52.75
N LEU A 8 49.55 -46.54 -52.89
CA LEU A 8 48.52 -47.61 -52.66
C LEU A 8 48.86 -48.99 -52.02
N PRO A 9 47.89 -49.82 -51.51
CA PRO A 9 46.56 -50.10 -52.13
C PRO A 9 45.31 -50.42 -51.26
N ASN A 10 44.18 -50.50 -51.99
CA ASN A 10 42.83 -51.01 -51.70
C ASN A 10 41.73 -49.96 -51.52
N GLY A 11 41.12 -49.59 -52.65
CA GLY A 11 39.94 -48.74 -52.73
C GLY A 11 38.78 -49.43 -53.43
N ILE A 12 37.57 -49.24 -52.90
CA ILE A 12 36.39 -48.82 -53.68
C ILE A 12 35.70 -47.74 -52.85
N ALA A 13 35.60 -46.55 -53.42
CA ALA A 13 35.34 -45.28 -52.75
C ALA A 13 33.86 -44.94 -52.63
N VAL A 14 33.57 -44.23 -51.55
CA VAL A 14 32.37 -43.43 -51.26
C VAL A 14 32.34 -42.19 -52.15
N GLY A 15 31.16 -41.78 -52.63
CA GLY A 15 30.97 -40.43 -53.14
C GLY A 15 29.64 -40.18 -53.83
N GLN A 16 28.65 -39.71 -53.08
CA GLN A 16 27.83 -38.53 -53.42
C GLN A 16 26.86 -38.24 -52.26
N ALA A 17 27.25 -37.29 -51.41
CA ALA A 17 26.45 -36.76 -50.31
C ALA A 17 26.47 -35.24 -50.35
N ALA A 18 25.34 -34.66 -49.93
CA ALA A 18 25.14 -33.30 -49.44
C ALA A 18 25.36 -32.12 -50.41
N SER A 19 24.24 -31.48 -50.76
CA SER A 19 24.17 -30.04 -50.99
C SER A 19 22.89 -29.50 -50.33
N LEU A 20 23.05 -28.85 -49.17
CA LEU A 20 22.05 -27.96 -48.55
C LEU A 20 22.09 -26.59 -49.24
N PRO A 21 21.02 -25.76 -49.15
CA PRO A 21 21.17 -24.32 -49.22
C PRO A 21 20.66 -23.61 -47.96
N SER A 22 21.33 -22.51 -47.58
CA SER A 22 20.90 -21.48 -46.63
C SER A 22 20.48 -20.19 -47.39
N PRO A 23 19.85 -19.17 -46.75
CA PRO A 23 18.73 -18.41 -47.32
C PRO A 23 19.04 -17.01 -47.91
N ARG A 24 18.20 -16.56 -48.87
CA ARG A 24 17.51 -15.24 -48.99
C ARG A 24 17.35 -14.76 -50.45
N ARG A 25 16.11 -14.33 -50.76
CA ARG A 25 15.62 -13.26 -51.67
C ARG A 25 15.93 -13.28 -53.19
N SER A 26 14.83 -13.02 -53.92
CA SER A 26 14.66 -12.35 -55.23
C SER A 26 15.12 -13.04 -56.50
N GLY A 27 14.25 -12.99 -57.51
CA GLY A 27 14.64 -13.04 -58.93
C GLY A 27 14.03 -14.18 -59.72
N SER A 28 13.19 -13.83 -60.68
CA SER A 28 12.58 -14.69 -61.70
C SER A 28 13.57 -15.08 -62.82
N GLN A 29 13.05 -15.82 -63.82
CA GLN A 29 13.60 -16.13 -65.17
C GLN A 29 14.28 -17.51 -65.31
N THR A 30 13.63 -18.51 -65.92
CA THR A 30 13.47 -18.83 -67.37
C THR A 30 14.76 -19.22 -68.10
N GLY A 31 14.71 -20.33 -68.86
CA GLY A 31 15.69 -20.74 -69.86
C GLY A 31 16.37 -22.08 -69.53
N SER A 32 15.78 -23.23 -69.85
CA SER A 32 16.05 -23.99 -71.09
C SER A 32 17.49 -23.89 -71.61
N HIS A 33 18.23 -25.00 -71.57
CA HIS A 33 18.95 -25.52 -72.73
C HIS A 33 19.40 -26.97 -72.48
N ARG A 34 18.87 -27.87 -73.31
CA ARG A 34 19.38 -29.24 -73.50
C ARG A 34 20.70 -29.17 -74.27
N THR A 35 21.66 -30.03 -73.92
CA THR A 35 22.41 -30.79 -74.94
C THR A 35 22.90 -32.15 -74.41
N ARG A 36 23.05 -33.08 -75.34
CA ARG A 36 22.87 -34.54 -75.24
C ARG A 36 23.99 -35.29 -74.52
N CYS A 37 23.58 -36.24 -73.68
CA CYS A 37 24.41 -37.28 -73.09
C CYS A 37 24.61 -38.44 -74.08
N ARG A 38 25.82 -38.99 -74.12
CA ARG A 38 26.16 -40.24 -74.81
C ARG A 38 25.48 -41.43 -74.13
N THR A 39 25.04 -42.36 -74.95
CA THR A 39 24.33 -43.60 -74.67
C THR A 39 24.98 -44.46 -73.57
N ARG A 40 24.27 -44.61 -72.45
CA ARG A 40 24.33 -45.78 -71.57
C ARG A 40 22.98 -46.51 -71.67
N GLU A 41 23.04 -47.83 -71.75
CA GLU A 41 21.89 -48.73 -71.84
C GLU A 41 20.80 -48.41 -70.80
N PRO A 42 19.51 -48.64 -71.12
CA PRO A 42 18.41 -48.31 -70.23
C PRO A 42 18.41 -49.29 -69.06
N SER A 43 18.97 -48.88 -67.91
CA SER A 43 18.65 -49.54 -66.65
C SER A 43 17.14 -49.37 -66.44
N ARG A 44 16.39 -50.45 -66.67
CA ARG A 44 14.93 -50.51 -66.56
C ARG A 44 14.49 -49.81 -65.27
N LYS A 45 13.81 -48.68 -65.40
CA LYS A 45 13.11 -48.03 -64.28
C LYS A 45 11.93 -48.92 -63.91
N TRP A 46 12.18 -49.88 -63.04
CA TRP A 46 11.13 -50.51 -62.25
C TRP A 46 10.45 -49.38 -61.44
N GLY A 47 9.15 -49.46 -61.19
CA GLY A 47 8.36 -48.35 -60.58
C GLY A 47 9.04 -47.69 -59.37
N LEU A 48 8.67 -46.43 -59.06
CA LEU A 48 9.30 -45.50 -58.09
C LEU A 48 9.74 -46.07 -56.73
N HIS A 49 9.23 -47.25 -56.34
CA HIS A 49 9.48 -47.91 -55.06
C HIS A 49 10.00 -49.35 -55.16
N LEU A 50 10.56 -49.80 -56.30
CA LEU A 50 11.08 -51.16 -56.48
C LEU A 50 12.62 -51.21 -56.49
N VAL A 51 13.18 -52.09 -55.66
CA VAL A 51 14.62 -52.36 -55.60
C VAL A 51 14.87 -53.86 -55.70
N ARG A 52 15.75 -54.30 -56.59
CA ARG A 52 16.12 -55.72 -56.70
C ARG A 52 17.39 -55.99 -55.90
N ARG A 53 17.38 -57.00 -55.03
CA ARG A 53 18.56 -57.49 -54.27
C ARG A 53 18.55 -59.01 -54.27
N ASN A 54 19.69 -59.63 -54.59
CA ASN A 54 19.87 -61.09 -54.60
C ASN A 54 18.75 -61.84 -55.35
N GLY A 55 18.38 -61.34 -56.53
CA GLY A 55 17.34 -61.96 -57.38
C GLY A 55 15.89 -61.66 -56.98
N ILE A 56 15.63 -61.16 -55.77
CA ILE A 56 14.28 -60.86 -55.24
C ILE A 56 13.99 -59.36 -55.29
N PHE A 57 12.74 -58.99 -55.56
CA PHE A 57 12.28 -57.60 -55.51
C PHE A 57 11.84 -57.18 -54.10
N TYR A 58 12.19 -55.95 -53.74
CA TYR A 58 11.83 -55.29 -52.48
C TYR A 58 11.06 -54.00 -52.79
N PHE A 59 10.04 -53.72 -51.99
CA PHE A 59 9.41 -52.40 -51.91
C PHE A 59 10.27 -51.50 -51.03
N ARG A 60 10.72 -50.36 -51.54
CA ARG A 60 11.49 -49.36 -50.80
C ARG A 60 10.90 -47.96 -50.97
N ARG A 61 10.41 -47.37 -49.89
CA ARG A 61 9.85 -46.00 -49.86
C ARG A 61 10.38 -45.23 -48.65
N ARG A 62 10.58 -43.92 -48.80
CA ARG A 62 10.98 -43.03 -47.71
C ARG A 62 9.74 -42.62 -46.92
N TRP A 63 9.79 -42.71 -45.59
CA TRP A 63 8.69 -42.21 -44.76
C TRP A 63 8.63 -40.67 -44.78
N PRO A 64 7.43 -40.05 -44.73
CA PRO A 64 7.26 -38.62 -44.54
C PRO A 64 7.95 -38.13 -43.26
N GLU A 65 8.43 -36.88 -43.27
CA GLU A 65 9.16 -36.29 -42.15
C GLU A 65 8.34 -36.31 -40.84
N LYS A 66 7.05 -35.98 -40.91
CA LYS A 66 6.14 -36.01 -39.75
C LYS A 66 6.07 -37.39 -39.08
N ILE A 67 6.05 -38.47 -39.85
CA ILE A 67 5.98 -39.85 -39.35
C ILE A 67 7.37 -40.31 -38.85
N ARG A 68 8.45 -39.82 -39.46
CA ARG A 68 9.82 -40.07 -38.98
C ARG A 68 10.10 -39.43 -37.62
N CYS A 69 9.55 -38.25 -37.36
CA CYS A 69 9.65 -37.61 -36.04
C CYS A 69 8.98 -38.43 -34.93
N LEU A 70 8.07 -39.36 -35.28
CA LEU A 70 7.45 -40.31 -34.36
C LEU A 70 8.27 -41.61 -34.20
N GLY A 71 9.47 -41.66 -34.79
CA GLY A 71 10.41 -42.77 -34.68
C GLY A 71 10.31 -43.82 -35.78
N ALA A 72 9.62 -43.54 -36.89
CA ALA A 72 9.68 -44.41 -38.07
C ALA A 72 11.07 -44.39 -38.73
N PRO A 73 11.55 -45.53 -39.28
CA PRO A 73 12.85 -45.59 -39.95
C PRO A 73 12.90 -44.66 -41.17
N ALA A 74 14.10 -44.31 -41.66
CA ALA A 74 14.20 -43.43 -42.83
C ALA A 74 13.55 -44.02 -44.10
N PHE A 75 13.59 -45.35 -44.25
CA PHE A 75 12.98 -46.07 -45.36
C PHE A 75 12.19 -47.27 -44.85
N LEU A 76 10.98 -47.46 -45.39
CA LEU A 76 10.28 -48.74 -45.38
C LEU A 76 10.91 -49.63 -46.44
N SER A 77 11.40 -50.81 -46.07
CA SER A 77 11.97 -51.79 -47.00
C SER A 77 11.35 -53.16 -46.73
N VAL A 78 10.53 -53.67 -47.64
CA VAL A 78 9.79 -54.93 -47.47
C VAL A 78 10.08 -55.85 -48.65
N SER A 79 10.46 -57.10 -48.38
CA SER A 79 10.62 -58.10 -49.44
C SER A 79 9.28 -58.42 -50.07
N LEU A 80 9.18 -58.31 -51.40
CA LEU A 80 7.99 -58.69 -52.15
C LEU A 80 7.93 -60.19 -52.41
N ARG A 81 8.93 -60.97 -51.95
CA ARG A 81 8.99 -62.44 -52.07
C ARG A 81 8.72 -62.97 -53.48
N THR A 82 9.16 -62.24 -54.50
CA THR A 82 9.05 -62.66 -55.89
C THR A 82 10.27 -62.18 -56.68
N HIS A 83 10.68 -63.01 -57.63
CA HIS A 83 11.73 -62.71 -58.61
C HIS A 83 11.12 -62.29 -59.96
N LEU A 84 9.81 -62.40 -60.12
CA LEU A 84 9.07 -62.03 -61.32
C LEU A 84 8.69 -60.55 -61.24
N LEU A 85 9.11 -59.78 -62.24
CA LEU A 85 8.88 -58.34 -62.25
C LEU A 85 7.39 -57.98 -62.27
N ALA A 86 6.59 -58.58 -63.15
CA ALA A 86 5.19 -58.21 -63.32
C ALA A 86 4.41 -58.39 -61.99
N GLU A 87 4.73 -59.45 -61.27
CA GLU A 87 4.20 -59.72 -59.95
C GLU A 87 4.75 -58.75 -58.89
N ALA A 88 6.05 -58.42 -58.95
CA ALA A 88 6.66 -57.41 -58.07
C ALA A 88 6.03 -56.03 -58.25
N VAL A 89 5.71 -55.63 -59.49
CA VAL A 89 5.03 -54.36 -59.79
C VAL A 89 3.64 -54.35 -59.18
N LYS A 90 2.86 -55.42 -59.35
CA LYS A 90 1.53 -55.55 -58.74
C LYS A 90 1.61 -55.50 -57.21
N ARG A 91 2.43 -56.35 -56.59
CA ARG A 91 2.62 -56.37 -55.13
C ARG A 91 3.16 -55.03 -54.59
N SER A 92 3.97 -54.31 -55.36
CA SER A 92 4.47 -52.99 -54.98
C SER A 92 3.39 -51.91 -55.01
N ALA A 93 2.43 -51.99 -55.94
CA ALA A 93 1.30 -51.08 -56.03
C ALA A 93 0.29 -51.35 -54.90
N ASP A 94 0.01 -52.62 -54.61
CA ASP A 94 -0.83 -53.01 -53.47
C ASP A 94 -0.20 -52.56 -52.14
N MET A 95 1.12 -52.75 -51.99
CA MET A 95 1.88 -52.28 -50.83
C MET A 95 1.89 -50.75 -50.74
N LEU A 96 2.01 -50.04 -51.87
CA LEU A 96 1.96 -48.57 -51.89
C LEU A 96 0.61 -48.07 -51.39
N SER A 97 -0.49 -48.61 -51.92
CA SER A 97 -1.86 -48.26 -51.50
C SER A 97 -2.09 -48.53 -50.01
N ALA A 98 -1.63 -49.68 -49.51
CA ALA A 98 -1.73 -50.02 -48.09
C ALA A 98 -0.90 -49.07 -47.20
N VAL A 99 0.29 -48.68 -47.65
CA VAL A 99 1.14 -47.72 -46.93
C VAL A 99 0.53 -46.32 -46.97
N GLU A 100 -0.01 -45.86 -48.09
CA GLU A 100 -0.66 -44.55 -48.21
C GLU A 100 -1.99 -44.46 -47.43
N ALA A 101 -2.73 -45.57 -47.31
CA ALA A 101 -3.87 -45.66 -46.42
C ALA A 101 -3.42 -45.55 -44.95
N GLY A 102 -2.46 -46.37 -44.53
CA GLY A 102 -1.92 -46.28 -43.17
C GLY A 102 -1.24 -44.95 -42.84
N GLU A 103 -0.60 -44.29 -43.81
CA GLU A 103 -0.06 -42.93 -43.65
C GLU A 103 -1.17 -41.91 -43.37
N ARG A 104 -2.30 -42.00 -44.09
CA ARG A 104 -3.45 -41.12 -43.87
C ARG A 104 -4.07 -41.36 -42.50
N ASP A 105 -4.30 -42.61 -42.12
CA ASP A 105 -4.86 -42.96 -40.81
C ASP A 105 -3.99 -42.42 -39.67
N VAL A 106 -2.66 -42.59 -39.77
CA VAL A 106 -1.71 -42.06 -38.78
C VAL A 106 -1.70 -40.53 -38.75
N LEU A 107 -1.85 -39.86 -39.90
CA LEU A 107 -1.86 -38.40 -39.98
C LEU A 107 -3.18 -37.78 -39.52
N GLU A 108 -4.31 -38.46 -39.72
CA GLU A 108 -5.64 -38.07 -39.25
C GLU A 108 -5.73 -38.23 -37.72
N GLU A 109 -5.23 -39.35 -37.17
CA GLU A 109 -5.09 -39.56 -35.72
C GLU A 109 -4.23 -38.49 -35.02
N LEU A 110 -3.26 -37.90 -35.73
CA LEU A 110 -2.41 -36.82 -35.21
C LEU A 110 -3.10 -35.46 -35.19
N GLN A 111 -4.10 -35.23 -36.05
CA GLN A 111 -4.87 -33.98 -36.08
C GLN A 111 -5.92 -33.93 -34.96
N ASP A 112 -6.45 -35.09 -34.56
CA ASP A 112 -7.51 -35.20 -33.55
C ASP A 112 -6.98 -35.35 -32.11
N SER A 113 -5.67 -35.25 -31.86
CA SER A 113 -5.13 -35.48 -30.52
C SER A 113 -5.39 -34.27 -29.59
N PRO A 114 -6.17 -34.44 -28.50
CA PRO A 114 -6.56 -33.35 -27.59
C PRO A 114 -5.45 -32.95 -26.59
N VAL A 115 -4.24 -33.50 -26.74
CA VAL A 115 -3.15 -33.35 -25.76
C VAL A 115 -2.28 -32.14 -26.12
N SER A 116 -2.02 -31.26 -25.14
CA SER A 116 -1.08 -30.13 -25.34
C SER A 116 0.30 -30.65 -25.76
N GLU A 117 0.70 -30.35 -27.00
CA GLU A 117 1.98 -30.75 -27.60
C GLU A 117 3.19 -30.36 -26.72
N ALA A 118 3.08 -29.22 -26.02
CA ALA A 118 4.11 -28.73 -25.11
C ALA A 118 4.32 -29.66 -23.90
N ARG A 119 3.25 -30.19 -23.32
CA ARG A 119 3.33 -31.12 -22.17
C ARG A 119 3.89 -32.48 -22.58
N VAL A 120 3.52 -32.98 -23.75
CA VAL A 120 4.10 -34.21 -24.30
C VAL A 120 5.60 -34.04 -24.52
N ARG A 121 6.02 -32.91 -25.12
CA ARG A 121 7.44 -32.60 -25.32
C ARG A 121 8.21 -32.49 -24.01
N ALA A 122 7.63 -31.87 -22.98
CA ALA A 122 8.22 -31.79 -21.64
C ALA A 122 8.37 -33.18 -20.99
N MET A 123 7.34 -34.02 -21.08
CA MET A 123 7.38 -35.41 -20.60
C MET A 123 8.47 -36.23 -21.31
N LEU A 124 8.53 -36.18 -22.65
CA LEU A 124 9.55 -36.90 -23.42
C LEU A 124 10.97 -36.42 -23.07
N LYS A 125 11.15 -35.11 -22.93
CA LYS A 125 12.42 -34.52 -22.47
C LYS A 125 12.81 -35.06 -21.08
N GLU A 126 11.86 -35.16 -20.17
CA GLU A 126 12.10 -35.67 -18.82
C GLU A 126 12.44 -37.17 -18.80
N ILE A 127 11.81 -37.98 -19.66
CA ILE A 127 12.16 -39.39 -19.88
C ILE A 127 13.63 -39.52 -20.30
N VAL A 128 14.08 -38.71 -21.28
CA VAL A 128 15.48 -38.72 -21.73
C VAL A 128 16.43 -38.30 -20.61
N ARG A 129 16.13 -37.18 -19.94
CA ARG A 129 16.97 -36.64 -18.85
C ARG A 129 17.16 -37.68 -17.74
N ARG A 130 16.08 -38.32 -17.29
CA ARG A 130 16.12 -39.32 -16.21
C ARG A 130 16.91 -40.56 -16.63
N ALA A 131 16.65 -41.08 -17.83
CA ALA A 131 17.37 -42.25 -18.32
C ALA A 131 18.89 -42.01 -18.42
N VAL A 132 19.33 -40.86 -18.94
CA VAL A 132 20.76 -40.51 -19.03
C VAL A 132 21.36 -40.24 -17.65
N ALA A 133 20.61 -39.59 -16.73
CA ALA A 133 21.06 -39.40 -15.35
C ALA A 133 21.24 -40.74 -14.62
N ASP A 134 20.34 -41.70 -14.82
CA ASP A 134 20.42 -43.04 -14.25
C ASP A 134 21.65 -43.80 -14.79
N MET A 135 21.99 -43.64 -16.08
CA MET A 135 23.22 -44.19 -16.66
C MET A 135 24.48 -43.61 -15.99
N ILE A 136 24.54 -42.29 -15.82
CA ILE A 136 25.67 -41.61 -15.15
C ILE A 136 25.79 -42.11 -13.71
N ALA A 137 24.69 -42.13 -12.96
CA ALA A 137 24.67 -42.56 -11.56
C ALA A 137 25.10 -44.02 -11.40
N ARG A 138 24.75 -44.90 -12.35
CA ARG A 138 25.22 -46.30 -12.35
C ARG A 138 26.72 -46.41 -12.59
N GLN A 139 27.26 -45.67 -13.56
CA GLN A 139 28.71 -45.67 -13.83
C GLN A 139 29.52 -45.10 -12.67
N GLU A 140 28.96 -44.12 -11.95
CA GLU A 140 29.60 -43.50 -10.78
C GLU A 140 29.44 -44.31 -9.48
N GLY A 141 28.59 -45.34 -9.46
CA GLY A 141 28.37 -46.21 -8.32
C GLY A 141 29.23 -47.48 -8.34
N ASP A 142 29.47 -48.07 -7.17
CA ASP A 142 30.18 -49.35 -7.02
C ASP A 142 29.29 -50.51 -7.52
N THR A 143 29.33 -50.79 -8.82
CA THR A 143 28.56 -51.89 -9.43
C THR A 143 29.44 -53.10 -9.68
N SER A 144 29.03 -54.28 -9.18
CA SER A 144 29.73 -55.54 -9.45
C SER A 144 29.45 -56.06 -10.87
N VAL A 145 30.32 -56.92 -11.40
CA VAL A 145 30.15 -57.55 -12.73
C VAL A 145 28.82 -58.29 -12.86
N ASP A 146 28.39 -58.98 -11.81
CA ASP A 146 27.10 -59.67 -11.74
C ASP A 146 25.90 -58.70 -11.81
N GLY A 147 26.09 -57.48 -11.28
CA GLY A 147 25.13 -56.38 -11.38
C GLY A 147 24.97 -55.83 -12.80
N SER A 148 26.06 -55.76 -13.58
CA SER A 148 26.03 -55.32 -14.98
C SER A 148 25.36 -56.34 -15.90
N GLU A 149 25.63 -57.65 -15.72
CA GLU A 149 24.93 -58.70 -16.48
C GLU A 149 23.42 -58.72 -16.19
N ALA A 150 23.03 -58.59 -14.92
CA ALA A 150 21.62 -58.49 -14.53
C ALA A 150 20.95 -57.25 -15.15
N CYS A 151 21.67 -56.12 -15.25
CA CYS A 151 21.20 -54.90 -15.89
C CYS A 151 20.91 -55.12 -17.38
N LEU A 152 21.85 -55.71 -18.12
CA LEU A 152 21.69 -56.03 -19.54
C LEU A 152 20.50 -56.96 -19.80
N ARG A 153 20.35 -58.04 -19.00
CA ARG A 153 19.20 -58.96 -19.13
C ARG A 153 17.86 -58.25 -18.92
N ARG A 154 17.80 -57.32 -17.97
CA ARG A 154 16.60 -56.50 -17.72
C ARG A 154 16.31 -55.57 -18.89
N ILE A 155 17.33 -54.89 -19.44
CA ILE A 155 17.17 -54.01 -20.60
C ILE A 155 16.67 -54.80 -21.82
N ASP A 156 17.19 -56.00 -22.05
CA ASP A 156 16.77 -56.87 -23.16
C ASP A 156 15.31 -57.36 -22.99
N ALA A 157 14.92 -57.73 -21.78
CA ALA A 157 13.55 -58.13 -21.46
C ALA A 157 12.55 -56.98 -21.67
N GLU A 158 12.88 -55.77 -21.19
CA GLU A 158 12.05 -54.58 -21.37
C GLU A 158 11.96 -54.16 -22.85
N THR A 159 13.09 -54.18 -23.57
CA THR A 159 13.13 -53.90 -25.01
C THR A 159 12.27 -54.88 -25.81
N SER A 160 12.27 -56.15 -25.42
CA SER A 160 11.43 -57.18 -26.04
C SER A 160 9.94 -56.92 -25.76
N ARG A 161 9.59 -56.61 -24.50
CA ARG A 161 8.22 -56.24 -24.10
C ARG A 161 7.69 -55.03 -24.88
N ILE A 162 8.49 -53.98 -25.02
CA ILE A 162 8.12 -52.77 -25.81
C ILE A 162 7.91 -53.14 -27.28
N ARG A 163 8.78 -53.97 -27.85
CA ARG A 163 8.69 -54.40 -29.26
C ARG A 163 7.42 -55.21 -29.51
N ASP A 164 7.07 -56.10 -28.60
CA ASP A 164 5.87 -56.93 -28.73
C ASP A 164 4.60 -56.11 -28.53
N ALA A 165 4.60 -55.13 -27.61
CA ALA A 165 3.51 -54.16 -27.45
C ALA A 165 3.28 -53.33 -28.73
N GLN A 166 4.36 -52.83 -29.34
CA GLN A 166 4.27 -52.10 -30.62
C GLN A 166 3.73 -52.96 -31.76
N ARG A 167 4.07 -54.27 -31.80
CA ARG A 167 3.55 -55.22 -32.80
C ARG A 167 2.08 -55.53 -32.57
N ALA A 168 1.67 -55.71 -31.31
CA ALA A 168 0.30 -55.99 -30.91
C ALA A 168 -0.61 -54.74 -30.91
N ARG A 169 -0.05 -53.54 -31.11
CA ARG A 169 -0.74 -52.24 -30.94
C ARG A 169 -1.33 -52.08 -29.53
N ASP A 170 -0.65 -52.63 -28.53
CA ASP A 170 -1.02 -52.50 -27.13
C ASP A 170 -0.44 -51.22 -26.54
N TRP A 171 -1.26 -50.17 -26.46
CA TRP A 171 -0.84 -48.85 -25.96
C TRP A 171 -0.86 -48.74 -24.44
N SER A 172 -1.47 -49.71 -23.74
CA SER A 172 -1.53 -49.74 -22.26
C SER A 172 -0.15 -49.88 -21.61
N VAL A 173 0.85 -50.33 -22.39
CA VAL A 173 2.24 -50.45 -21.94
C VAL A 173 2.93 -49.09 -21.77
N ALA A 174 2.50 -48.05 -22.48
CA ALA A 174 3.13 -46.73 -22.38
C ALA A 174 2.92 -46.06 -21.01
N PRO A 175 1.70 -46.00 -20.44
CA PRO A 175 1.49 -45.51 -19.07
C PRO A 175 2.11 -46.41 -18.00
N ALA A 176 2.21 -47.71 -18.23
CA ALA A 176 2.84 -48.62 -17.26
C ALA A 176 4.32 -48.27 -17.01
N ILE A 177 5.01 -47.71 -18.02
CA ILE A 177 6.44 -47.36 -17.93
C ILE A 177 6.63 -45.84 -17.69
N ALA A 178 5.84 -44.99 -18.36
CA ALA A 178 6.01 -43.54 -18.31
C ALA A 178 4.97 -42.80 -17.44
N GLY A 179 4.02 -43.52 -16.82
CA GLY A 179 2.87 -42.92 -16.13
C GLY A 179 3.23 -42.04 -14.94
N ASP A 180 4.29 -42.37 -14.19
CA ASP A 180 4.78 -41.52 -13.11
C ASP A 180 5.31 -40.18 -13.64
N ILE A 181 6.11 -40.22 -14.71
CA ILE A 181 6.67 -39.02 -15.34
C ILE A 181 5.56 -38.19 -16.01
N ALA A 182 4.55 -38.85 -16.58
CA ALA A 182 3.38 -38.18 -17.14
C ALA A 182 2.58 -37.41 -16.08
N ARG A 183 2.30 -38.05 -14.93
CA ARG A 183 1.63 -37.40 -13.80
C ARG A 183 2.42 -36.19 -13.28
N GLN A 184 3.74 -36.31 -13.17
CA GLN A 184 4.63 -35.21 -12.76
C GLN A 184 4.62 -34.01 -13.73
N ASN A 185 4.34 -34.26 -15.01
CA ASN A 185 4.23 -33.21 -16.04
C ASN A 185 2.77 -32.76 -16.27
N GLY A 186 1.84 -33.14 -15.39
CA GLY A 186 0.44 -32.73 -15.46
C GLY A 186 -0.33 -33.35 -16.64
N LEU A 187 0.03 -34.57 -17.05
CA LEU A 187 -0.70 -35.39 -18.02
C LEU A 187 -1.48 -36.50 -17.30
N ALA A 188 -2.73 -36.70 -17.70
CA ALA A 188 -3.54 -37.81 -17.25
C ALA A 188 -3.09 -39.12 -17.94
N LEU A 189 -3.35 -40.28 -17.32
CA LEU A 189 -2.88 -41.57 -17.87
C LEU A 189 -3.53 -41.88 -19.22
N GLU A 190 -4.78 -41.46 -19.41
CA GLU A 190 -5.53 -41.65 -20.66
C GLU A 190 -4.88 -40.87 -21.82
N ALA A 191 -4.25 -39.72 -21.53
CA ALA A 191 -3.52 -38.94 -22.54
C ALA A 191 -2.23 -39.63 -23.01
N VAL A 192 -1.64 -40.48 -22.16
CA VAL A 192 -0.44 -41.27 -22.50
C VAL A 192 -0.81 -42.53 -23.28
N GLU A 193 -2.00 -43.11 -23.03
CA GLU A 193 -2.55 -44.24 -23.79
C GLU A 193 -2.96 -43.87 -25.21
N ALA A 194 -3.14 -42.57 -25.49
CA ALA A 194 -3.46 -42.08 -26.82
C ALA A 194 -2.43 -42.61 -27.85
N PRO A 195 -2.85 -43.27 -28.95
CA PRO A 195 -1.93 -43.96 -29.86
C PRO A 195 -0.78 -43.11 -30.38
N ALA A 196 -1.02 -41.84 -30.69
CA ALA A 196 -0.01 -40.89 -31.15
C ALA A 196 1.10 -40.62 -30.11
N VAL A 197 0.72 -40.50 -28.82
CA VAL A 197 1.63 -40.24 -27.70
C VAL A 197 2.33 -41.54 -27.29
N ALA A 198 1.58 -42.64 -27.17
CA ALA A 198 2.09 -43.95 -26.82
C ALA A 198 3.20 -44.43 -27.79
N ARG A 199 3.02 -44.22 -29.11
CA ARG A 199 4.05 -44.54 -30.12
C ARG A 199 5.35 -43.77 -29.89
N GLN A 200 5.26 -42.47 -29.62
CA GLN A 200 6.43 -41.63 -29.36
C GLN A 200 7.16 -42.10 -28.09
N VAL A 201 6.41 -42.33 -27.01
CA VAL A 201 6.95 -42.81 -25.73
C VAL A 201 7.66 -44.16 -25.89
N LEU A 202 6.97 -45.16 -26.47
CA LEU A 202 7.54 -46.51 -26.63
C LEU A 202 8.75 -46.52 -27.58
N SER A 203 8.72 -45.71 -28.65
CA SER A 203 9.85 -45.57 -29.57
C SER A 203 11.07 -44.92 -28.89
N LEU A 204 10.83 -43.88 -28.09
CA LEU A 204 11.87 -43.20 -27.31
C LEU A 204 12.49 -44.13 -26.27
N LEU A 205 11.67 -44.84 -25.50
CA LEU A 205 12.12 -45.82 -24.50
C LEU A 205 13.00 -46.90 -25.14
N ARG A 206 12.63 -47.39 -26.33
CA ARG A 206 13.48 -48.36 -27.06
C ARG A 206 14.85 -47.77 -27.44
N ARG A 207 14.90 -46.53 -27.95
CA ARG A 207 16.17 -45.85 -28.25
C ARG A 207 17.02 -45.65 -27.00
N LEU A 208 16.39 -45.34 -25.86
CA LEU A 208 17.06 -45.19 -24.58
C LEU A 208 17.59 -46.53 -24.05
N ASN A 209 16.85 -47.62 -24.23
CA ASN A 209 17.31 -48.96 -23.87
C ASN A 209 18.50 -49.42 -24.73
N GLU A 210 18.46 -49.13 -26.05
CA GLU A 210 19.59 -49.38 -26.94
C GLU A 210 20.84 -48.58 -26.53
N LEU A 211 20.67 -47.32 -26.12
CA LEU A 211 21.74 -46.48 -25.57
C LEU A 211 22.25 -47.04 -24.24
N SER A 212 21.36 -47.39 -23.31
CA SER A 212 21.68 -47.95 -22.00
C SER A 212 22.50 -49.23 -22.11
N ALA A 213 22.08 -50.14 -23.00
CA ALA A 213 22.80 -51.39 -23.25
C ALA A 213 24.20 -51.17 -23.83
N ARG A 214 24.39 -50.13 -24.66
CA ARG A 214 25.70 -49.76 -25.18
C ARG A 214 26.60 -49.17 -24.09
N VAL A 215 26.08 -48.23 -23.30
CA VAL A 215 26.79 -47.59 -22.18
C VAL A 215 27.23 -48.63 -21.15
N GLU A 216 26.37 -49.60 -20.83
CA GLU A 216 26.67 -50.67 -19.88
C GLU A 216 27.68 -51.69 -20.43
N ARG A 217 27.66 -51.98 -21.74
CA ARG A 217 28.58 -52.95 -22.36
C ARG A 217 29.98 -52.38 -22.58
N ASP A 218 30.03 -51.16 -23.11
CA ASP A 218 31.25 -50.57 -23.63
C ASP A 218 31.87 -49.53 -22.67
N PHE A 219 31.19 -49.23 -21.55
CA PHE A 219 31.56 -48.17 -20.58
C PHE A 219 31.75 -46.78 -21.23
N ASP A 220 31.07 -46.55 -22.35
CA ASP A 220 31.04 -45.26 -23.06
C ASP A 220 30.40 -44.15 -22.18
N ASP A 221 30.84 -42.90 -22.32
CA ASP A 221 30.19 -41.76 -21.64
C ASP A 221 28.77 -41.55 -22.24
N PRO A 222 27.70 -41.64 -21.42
CA PRO A 222 26.32 -41.47 -21.88
C PRO A 222 26.03 -40.06 -22.43
N LEU A 223 26.78 -39.02 -22.01
CA LEU A 223 26.64 -37.66 -22.55
C LEU A 223 27.20 -37.53 -23.96
N ASP A 224 28.24 -38.28 -24.30
CA ASP A 224 28.87 -38.25 -25.61
C ASP A 224 28.11 -39.14 -26.61
N VAL A 225 27.80 -40.38 -26.22
CA VAL A 225 27.08 -41.31 -27.11
C VAL A 225 25.60 -40.97 -27.23
N GLY A 226 25.00 -40.40 -26.18
CA GLY A 226 23.63 -39.92 -26.17
C GLY A 226 23.45 -38.50 -26.70
N ARG A 227 24.52 -37.83 -27.18
CA ARG A 227 24.53 -36.41 -27.53
C ARG A 227 23.41 -35.99 -28.47
N ASP A 228 23.22 -36.72 -29.57
CA ASP A 228 22.19 -36.40 -30.57
C ASP A 228 20.78 -36.55 -29.98
N LEU A 229 20.57 -37.60 -29.18
CA LEU A 229 19.29 -37.84 -28.51
C LEU A 229 18.96 -36.73 -27.49
N LEU A 230 19.96 -36.24 -26.77
CA LEU A 230 19.82 -35.11 -25.84
C LEU A 230 19.47 -33.81 -26.59
N ILE A 231 20.17 -33.51 -27.68
CA ILE A 231 19.95 -32.31 -28.50
C ILE A 231 18.55 -32.34 -29.15
N ASP A 232 18.13 -33.48 -29.69
CA ASP A 232 16.80 -33.69 -30.30
C ASP A 232 15.66 -33.33 -29.32
N HIS A 233 15.89 -33.52 -28.01
CA HIS A 233 14.92 -33.25 -26.95
C HIS A 233 15.19 -31.94 -26.17
N GLY A 234 16.07 -31.08 -26.70
CA GLY A 234 16.35 -29.75 -26.14
C GLY A 234 17.07 -29.80 -24.78
N LEU A 235 17.90 -30.81 -24.55
CA LEU A 235 18.82 -30.93 -23.42
C LEU A 235 20.26 -30.65 -23.87
N LYS A 236 21.02 -29.97 -23.02
CA LYS A 236 22.46 -29.81 -23.24
C LYS A 236 23.17 -31.07 -22.74
N PRO A 237 24.18 -31.60 -23.47
CA PRO A 237 24.97 -32.75 -23.04
C PRO A 237 25.97 -32.33 -21.96
N THR A 238 25.46 -31.97 -20.78
CA THR A 238 26.26 -31.54 -19.62
C THR A 238 25.65 -32.13 -18.36
N ARG A 239 26.49 -32.54 -17.40
CA ARG A 239 26.05 -33.11 -16.11
C ARG A 239 25.02 -32.24 -15.38
N ASP A 240 25.19 -30.91 -15.42
CA ASP A 240 24.26 -29.97 -14.77
C ASP A 240 22.85 -29.98 -15.38
N ALA A 241 22.73 -30.26 -16.68
CA ALA A 241 21.43 -30.35 -17.35
C ALA A 241 20.68 -31.66 -17.04
N MET A 242 21.40 -32.66 -16.52
CA MET A 242 20.85 -33.95 -16.11
C MET A 242 20.31 -33.93 -14.68
N LYS A 243 20.57 -32.88 -13.90
CA LYS A 243 19.95 -32.70 -12.59
C LYS A 243 18.42 -32.57 -12.73
N PRO A 244 17.64 -33.09 -11.78
CA PRO A 244 16.18 -32.94 -11.81
C PRO A 244 15.78 -31.46 -11.82
N PRO A 245 14.76 -31.08 -12.60
CA PRO A 245 14.26 -29.72 -12.58
C PRO A 245 13.68 -29.43 -11.20
N MET A 246 14.00 -28.25 -10.65
CA MET A 246 13.54 -27.84 -9.33
C MET A 246 12.01 -27.80 -9.27
N LEU A 247 11.46 -28.49 -8.28
CA LEU A 247 10.02 -28.49 -8.01
C LEU A 247 9.57 -27.13 -7.45
N LEU A 248 8.27 -26.87 -7.53
CA LEU A 248 7.72 -25.62 -7.03
C LEU A 248 7.94 -25.47 -5.51
N SER A 249 7.79 -26.55 -4.74
CA SER A 249 8.06 -26.57 -3.30
C SER A 249 9.51 -26.22 -2.97
N GLU A 250 10.47 -26.85 -3.66
CA GLU A 250 11.91 -26.56 -3.54
C GLU A 250 12.25 -25.12 -3.93
N ALA A 251 11.63 -24.62 -5.00
CA ALA A 251 11.82 -23.25 -5.46
C ALA A 251 11.29 -22.22 -4.45
N ILE A 252 10.21 -22.54 -3.74
CA ILE A 252 9.67 -21.70 -2.67
C ILE A 252 10.65 -21.65 -1.51
N GLU A 253 11.17 -22.78 -1.03
CA GLU A 253 12.12 -22.79 0.09
C GLU A 253 13.42 -22.07 -0.28
N LYS A 254 13.99 -22.34 -1.46
CA LYS A 254 15.16 -21.62 -1.94
C LYS A 254 14.92 -20.11 -2.05
N ALA A 255 13.75 -19.71 -2.56
CA ALA A 255 13.40 -18.28 -2.64
C ALA A 255 13.19 -17.65 -1.25
N CYS A 256 12.77 -18.43 -0.26
CA CYS A 256 12.66 -18.00 1.14
C CYS A 256 14.04 -17.82 1.78
N GLU A 257 14.95 -18.78 1.58
CA GLU A 257 16.34 -18.72 2.08
C GLU A 257 17.12 -17.53 1.51
N GLU A 258 16.90 -17.19 0.24
CA GLU A 258 17.53 -16.04 -0.42
C GLU A 258 16.87 -14.68 -0.07
N ALA A 259 15.73 -14.68 0.63
CA ALA A 259 14.94 -13.49 0.87
C ALA A 259 15.07 -12.94 2.31
N PRO A 260 15.01 -11.61 2.50
CA PRO A 260 14.81 -11.02 3.82
C PRO A 260 13.50 -11.50 4.46
N GLN A 261 13.46 -11.58 5.79
CA GLN A 261 12.33 -12.13 6.57
C GLN A 261 10.95 -11.54 6.21
N ASP A 262 10.88 -10.24 5.89
CA ASP A 262 9.62 -9.58 5.53
C ASP A 262 9.13 -9.91 4.10
N VAL A 263 10.05 -10.32 3.24
CA VAL A 263 9.77 -10.80 1.89
C VAL A 263 9.47 -12.29 1.93
N GLU A 264 10.20 -13.06 2.75
CA GLU A 264 9.99 -14.48 2.99
C GLU A 264 8.52 -14.78 3.32
N THR A 265 7.93 -14.03 4.27
CA THR A 265 6.51 -14.21 4.64
C THR A 265 5.58 -14.05 3.43
N LYS A 266 5.87 -13.10 2.53
CA LYS A 266 5.07 -12.87 1.31
C LYS A 266 5.30 -13.97 0.27
N ILE A 267 6.54 -14.45 0.15
CA ILE A 267 6.89 -15.59 -0.71
C ILE A 267 6.15 -16.83 -0.24
N ARG A 268 6.15 -17.15 1.06
CA ARG A 268 5.42 -18.30 1.61
C ARG A 268 3.92 -18.22 1.35
N VAL A 269 3.31 -17.04 1.49
CA VAL A 269 1.89 -16.85 1.17
C VAL A 269 1.60 -17.11 -0.31
N VAL A 270 2.37 -16.52 -1.22
CA VAL A 270 2.21 -16.76 -2.67
C VAL A 270 2.54 -18.20 -3.04
N GLY A 271 3.55 -18.79 -2.42
CA GLY A 271 3.98 -20.17 -2.61
C GLY A 271 2.89 -21.15 -2.20
N LYS A 272 2.22 -20.95 -1.05
CA LYS A 272 1.07 -21.77 -0.65
C LYS A 272 -0.07 -21.68 -1.66
N LEU A 273 -0.35 -20.47 -2.18
CA LEU A 273 -1.36 -20.29 -3.23
C LEU A 273 -0.95 -20.97 -4.54
N ALA A 274 0.32 -20.87 -4.91
CA ALA A 274 0.87 -21.45 -6.13
C ALA A 274 0.85 -22.99 -6.06
N LEU A 275 1.27 -23.60 -4.95
CA LEU A 275 1.18 -25.04 -4.72
C LEU A 275 -0.27 -25.54 -4.78
N ALA A 276 -1.21 -24.81 -4.18
CA ALA A 276 -2.63 -25.17 -4.24
C ALA A 276 -3.22 -25.08 -5.66
N TYR A 277 -2.62 -24.28 -6.55
CA TYR A 277 -3.12 -24.05 -7.92
C TYR A 277 -2.39 -24.91 -8.96
N PHE A 278 -1.06 -24.95 -8.94
CA PHE A 278 -0.22 -25.68 -9.89
C PHE A 278 0.07 -27.13 -9.47
N SER A 279 -0.19 -27.49 -8.21
CA SER A 279 0.43 -28.66 -7.54
C SER A 279 1.95 -28.54 -7.46
N ASP A 280 2.61 -29.55 -6.89
CA ASP A 280 4.08 -29.55 -6.79
C ASP A 280 4.71 -30.10 -8.08
N VAL A 281 4.74 -29.24 -9.11
CA VAL A 281 5.27 -29.54 -10.43
C VAL A 281 6.63 -28.86 -10.66
N PRO A 282 7.46 -29.33 -11.61
CA PRO A 282 8.66 -28.62 -12.01
C PRO A 282 8.35 -27.19 -12.48
N VAL A 283 9.06 -26.18 -11.96
CA VAL A 283 8.79 -24.77 -12.32
C VAL A 283 8.93 -24.51 -13.83
N ALA A 284 9.83 -25.26 -14.49
CA ALA A 284 10.06 -25.15 -15.93
C ALA A 284 8.87 -25.61 -16.80
N SER A 285 7.92 -26.38 -16.25
CA SER A 285 6.73 -26.84 -17.00
C SER A 285 5.57 -25.86 -16.93
N ILE A 286 5.67 -24.79 -16.13
CA ILE A 286 4.62 -23.77 -16.00
C ILE A 286 4.74 -22.78 -17.14
N GLU A 287 3.64 -22.57 -17.87
CA GLU A 287 3.58 -21.64 -18.99
C GLU A 287 3.12 -20.23 -18.58
N LEU A 288 3.36 -19.24 -19.46
CA LEU A 288 2.97 -17.85 -19.23
C LEU A 288 1.47 -17.68 -18.99
N GLU A 289 0.64 -18.38 -19.77
CA GLU A 289 -0.81 -18.28 -19.67
C GLU A 289 -1.31 -18.81 -18.33
N GLN A 290 -0.75 -19.92 -17.85
CA GLN A 290 -1.10 -20.48 -16.54
C GLN A 290 -0.69 -19.51 -15.41
N SER A 291 0.42 -18.79 -15.57
CA SER A 291 0.82 -17.74 -14.62
C SER A 291 -0.15 -16.55 -14.63
N PHE A 292 -0.71 -16.17 -15.79
CA PHE A 292 -1.78 -15.18 -15.85
C PHE A 292 -3.05 -15.66 -15.15
N GLU A 293 -3.48 -16.90 -15.40
CA GLU A 293 -4.66 -17.47 -14.76
C GLU A 293 -4.50 -17.54 -13.24
N PHE A 294 -3.33 -17.98 -12.76
CA PHE A 294 -3.00 -17.98 -11.34
C PHE A 294 -3.09 -16.58 -10.73
N LEU A 295 -2.41 -15.58 -11.32
CA LEU A 295 -2.44 -14.21 -10.83
C LEU A 295 -3.86 -13.62 -10.88
N PHE A 296 -4.66 -13.98 -11.87
CA PHE A 296 -6.07 -13.61 -11.94
C PHE A 296 -6.86 -14.21 -10.78
N LYS A 297 -6.67 -15.49 -10.44
CA LYS A 297 -7.31 -16.11 -9.24
C LYS A 297 -6.88 -15.41 -7.96
N VAL A 298 -5.59 -15.10 -7.80
CA VAL A 298 -5.08 -14.34 -6.66
C VAL A 298 -5.73 -12.95 -6.58
N TRP A 299 -5.89 -12.28 -7.72
CA TRP A 299 -6.53 -10.96 -7.80
C TRP A 299 -8.01 -10.98 -7.40
N MET A 300 -8.69 -12.11 -7.58
CA MET A 300 -10.09 -12.33 -7.20
C MET A 300 -10.27 -12.71 -5.72
N LEU A 301 -9.20 -12.90 -4.95
CA LEU A 301 -9.33 -13.19 -3.51
C LEU A 301 -9.99 -12.02 -2.74
N PRO A 302 -10.83 -12.30 -1.73
CA PRO A 302 -11.34 -11.28 -0.83
C PRO A 302 -10.23 -10.57 -0.05
N LYS A 303 -10.33 -9.25 0.16
CA LYS A 303 -9.32 -8.40 0.82
C LYS A 303 -8.92 -8.87 2.24
N GLY A 304 -9.76 -9.67 2.88
CA GLY A 304 -9.56 -10.18 4.24
C GLY A 304 -9.42 -11.69 4.38
N TRP A 305 -9.26 -12.44 3.29
CA TRP A 305 -9.36 -13.92 3.32
C TRP A 305 -8.46 -14.57 4.39
N GLY A 306 -7.20 -14.12 4.54
CA GLY A 306 -6.29 -14.66 5.55
C GLY A 306 -6.66 -14.37 7.02
N LYS A 307 -7.64 -13.50 7.29
CA LYS A 307 -8.11 -13.18 8.65
C LYS A 307 -9.36 -13.97 9.07
N GLY A 308 -10.00 -14.68 8.14
CA GLY A 308 -11.23 -15.44 8.40
C GLY A 308 -11.03 -16.76 9.14
N HIS A 309 -9.79 -17.14 9.45
CA HIS A 309 -9.46 -18.44 10.03
C HIS A 309 -9.96 -18.61 11.47
N GLY A 310 -10.42 -17.55 12.13
CA GLY A 310 -10.89 -17.59 13.54
C GLY A 310 -9.79 -17.60 14.60
N ARG A 311 -8.54 -17.95 14.26
CA ARG A 311 -7.42 -17.89 15.20
C ARG A 311 -7.22 -16.50 15.78
N ASN A 312 -7.16 -16.42 17.09
CA ASN A 312 -6.90 -15.19 17.84
C ASN A 312 -6.11 -15.52 19.13
N ARG A 313 -5.82 -14.52 19.95
CA ARG A 313 -5.04 -14.70 21.19
C ARG A 313 -5.72 -15.61 22.24
N HIS A 314 -7.02 -15.87 22.10
CA HIS A 314 -7.82 -16.70 22.99
C HIS A 314 -8.14 -18.07 22.36
N GLU A 315 -8.29 -18.14 21.04
CA GLU A 315 -8.68 -19.33 20.31
C GLU A 315 -7.59 -19.69 19.29
N LYS A 316 -6.83 -20.74 19.57
CA LYS A 316 -5.73 -21.20 18.70
C LYS A 316 -6.21 -22.15 17.59
N ILE A 317 -7.39 -22.74 17.76
CA ILE A 317 -8.00 -23.63 16.77
C ILE A 317 -8.73 -22.74 15.76
N GLY A 318 -8.30 -22.79 14.51
CA GLY A 318 -8.92 -22.04 13.43
C GLY A 318 -9.30 -22.95 12.28
N LYS A 319 -10.26 -22.53 11.48
CA LYS A 319 -10.65 -23.22 10.25
C LYS A 319 -9.55 -23.06 9.21
N ASP A 320 -9.22 -24.14 8.50
CA ASP A 320 -8.36 -24.02 7.32
C ASP A 320 -9.20 -23.45 6.18
N LEU A 321 -8.71 -22.39 5.55
CA LEU A 321 -9.44 -21.69 4.51
C LEU A 321 -8.89 -22.11 3.16
N CYS A 322 -9.75 -22.69 2.33
CA CYS A 322 -9.42 -22.98 0.94
C CYS A 322 -9.57 -21.68 0.10
N PRO A 323 -8.48 -21.14 -0.48
CA PRO A 323 -8.53 -19.90 -1.25
C PRO A 323 -9.50 -19.96 -2.44
N LEU A 324 -9.57 -21.11 -3.12
CA LEU A 324 -10.48 -21.31 -4.26
C LEU A 324 -11.94 -21.31 -3.81
N GLN A 325 -12.25 -21.88 -2.64
CA GLN A 325 -13.61 -21.86 -2.09
C GLN A 325 -14.03 -20.44 -1.70
N GLU A 326 -13.15 -19.69 -1.04
CA GLU A 326 -13.38 -18.28 -0.68
C GLU A 326 -13.70 -17.40 -1.91
N ILE A 327 -13.02 -17.63 -3.03
CA ILE A 327 -13.30 -16.95 -4.30
C ILE A 327 -14.71 -17.32 -4.78
N ARG A 328 -15.05 -18.62 -4.83
CA ARG A 328 -16.37 -19.11 -5.28
C ARG A 328 -17.51 -18.53 -4.44
N ASP A 329 -17.35 -18.53 -3.12
CA ASP A 329 -18.39 -18.04 -2.21
C ASP A 329 -18.58 -16.53 -2.31
N ALA A 330 -17.51 -15.79 -2.53
CA ALA A 330 -17.58 -14.36 -2.77
C ALA A 330 -18.17 -14.03 -4.16
N ASP A 331 -17.81 -14.78 -5.20
CA ASP A 331 -18.36 -14.62 -6.55
C ASP A 331 -19.85 -14.94 -6.60
N ALA A 332 -20.29 -16.00 -5.91
CA ALA A 332 -21.71 -16.36 -5.79
C ALA A 332 -22.51 -15.28 -5.02
N ARG A 333 -21.95 -14.70 -3.96
CA ARG A 333 -22.57 -13.58 -3.24
C ARG A 333 -22.68 -12.34 -4.11
N ASP A 334 -21.60 -11.96 -4.78
CA ASP A 334 -21.56 -10.79 -5.66
C ASP A 334 -22.51 -10.96 -6.86
N ALA A 335 -22.65 -12.16 -7.41
CA ALA A 335 -23.59 -12.46 -8.49
C ALA A 335 -25.05 -12.29 -8.04
N ARG A 336 -25.43 -12.84 -6.87
CA ARG A 336 -26.78 -12.64 -6.29
C ARG A 336 -27.10 -11.18 -6.04
N LEU A 337 -26.14 -10.45 -5.46
CA LEU A 337 -26.29 -9.01 -5.20
C LEU A 337 -26.43 -8.21 -6.50
N LEU A 338 -25.66 -8.57 -7.55
CA LEU A 338 -25.78 -7.93 -8.85
C LEU A 338 -27.17 -8.15 -9.45
N GLU A 339 -27.68 -9.38 -9.42
CA GLU A 339 -29.02 -9.70 -9.90
C GLU A 339 -30.11 -8.93 -9.14
N GLU A 340 -30.04 -8.93 -7.81
CA GLU A 340 -30.95 -8.15 -6.95
C GLU A 340 -30.92 -6.65 -7.27
N VAL A 341 -29.74 -6.03 -7.32
CA VAL A 341 -29.64 -4.58 -7.56
C VAL A 341 -30.02 -4.21 -8.99
N MET A 342 -29.80 -5.09 -9.96
CA MET A 342 -30.20 -4.83 -11.34
C MET A 342 -31.72 -4.94 -11.53
N SER A 343 -32.40 -5.86 -10.84
CA SER A 343 -33.86 -6.06 -10.94
C SER A 343 -34.69 -4.99 -10.23
N LEU A 344 -34.08 -4.16 -9.38
CA LEU A 344 -34.76 -3.04 -8.72
C LEU A 344 -35.01 -1.88 -9.70
N ASP A 345 -36.16 -1.86 -10.36
CA ASP A 345 -36.54 -0.77 -11.29
C ASP A 345 -36.78 0.58 -10.60
N THR A 346 -36.93 0.57 -9.28
CA THR A 346 -37.08 1.78 -8.44
C THR A 346 -35.79 2.59 -8.28
N LEU A 347 -34.62 1.99 -8.54
CA LEU A 347 -33.32 2.65 -8.37
C LEU A 347 -32.79 3.20 -9.70
N SER A 348 -32.33 4.45 -9.68
CA SER A 348 -31.63 5.04 -10.82
C SER A 348 -30.31 4.30 -11.11
N VAL A 349 -29.80 4.41 -12.34
CA VAL A 349 -28.50 3.81 -12.70
C VAL A 349 -27.36 4.29 -11.80
N PRO A 350 -27.24 5.58 -11.44
CA PRO A 350 -26.28 6.04 -10.42
C PRO A 350 -26.45 5.39 -9.04
N ASP A 351 -27.69 5.22 -8.56
CA ASP A 351 -27.94 4.63 -7.24
C ASP A 351 -27.61 3.13 -7.21
N LYS A 352 -27.97 2.42 -8.30
CA LYS A 352 -27.54 1.03 -8.52
C LYS A 352 -26.01 0.91 -8.45
N ARG A 353 -25.26 1.82 -9.08
CA ARG A 353 -23.79 1.84 -8.99
C ARG A 353 -23.31 2.06 -7.56
N ARG A 354 -23.88 3.04 -6.85
CA ARG A 354 -23.49 3.38 -5.47
C ARG A 354 -23.70 2.19 -4.54
N ARG A 355 -24.87 1.55 -4.62
CA ARG A 355 -25.21 0.36 -3.83
C ARG A 355 -24.21 -0.78 -4.07
N LEU A 356 -23.93 -1.09 -5.32
CA LEU A 356 -22.94 -2.13 -5.67
C LEU A 356 -21.53 -1.81 -5.16
N VAL A 357 -21.07 -0.57 -5.23
CA VAL A 357 -19.74 -0.18 -4.68
C VAL A 357 -19.66 -0.42 -3.16
N LEU A 358 -20.77 -0.25 -2.45
CA LEU A 358 -20.87 -0.38 -0.99
C LEU A 358 -21.11 -1.81 -0.50
N GLU A 359 -21.80 -2.64 -1.28
CA GLU A 359 -22.21 -3.99 -0.85
C GLU A 359 -21.37 -5.12 -1.47
N LEU A 360 -20.76 -4.92 -2.64
CA LEU A 360 -19.92 -5.95 -3.26
C LEU A 360 -18.69 -6.31 -2.40
N THR A 361 -18.31 -7.59 -2.45
CA THR A 361 -17.18 -8.14 -1.70
C THR A 361 -15.87 -7.51 -2.17
N PRO A 362 -15.15 -6.74 -1.32
CA PRO A 362 -13.91 -6.09 -1.74
C PRO A 362 -12.82 -7.12 -2.02
N ARG A 363 -12.25 -7.07 -3.23
CA ARG A 363 -11.13 -7.91 -3.64
C ARG A 363 -9.79 -7.22 -3.41
N LEU A 364 -8.68 -7.91 -3.68
CA LEU A 364 -7.32 -7.35 -3.62
C LEU A 364 -7.20 -6.04 -4.44
N THR A 365 -6.19 -5.23 -4.22
CA THR A 365 -5.97 -4.06 -5.10
C THR A 365 -5.07 -4.44 -6.27
N ASP A 366 -5.20 -3.74 -7.39
CA ASP A 366 -4.33 -3.95 -8.56
C ASP A 366 -2.85 -3.74 -8.16
N GLY A 367 -2.58 -2.70 -7.37
CA GLY A 367 -1.26 -2.45 -6.81
C GLY A 367 -0.71 -3.60 -5.98
N TYR A 368 -1.55 -4.26 -5.17
CA TYR A 368 -1.11 -5.41 -4.38
C TYR A 368 -0.90 -6.67 -5.23
N LEU A 369 -1.62 -6.82 -6.34
CA LEU A 369 -1.38 -7.91 -7.29
C LEU A 369 0.04 -7.87 -7.87
N PHE A 370 0.57 -6.68 -8.19
CA PHE A 370 1.96 -6.56 -8.66
C PHE A 370 2.97 -7.06 -7.63
N VAL A 371 2.70 -6.84 -6.33
CA VAL A 371 3.53 -7.42 -5.26
C VAL A 371 3.47 -8.95 -5.29
N GLN A 372 2.28 -9.55 -5.46
CA GLN A 372 2.14 -11.01 -5.55
C GLN A 372 2.85 -11.57 -6.80
N ARG A 373 2.72 -10.89 -7.94
CA ARG A 373 3.44 -11.21 -9.18
C ARG A 373 4.95 -11.19 -8.96
N ASP A 374 5.47 -10.20 -8.24
CA ASP A 374 6.91 -10.08 -8.00
C ASP A 374 7.42 -11.17 -7.05
N MET A 375 6.61 -11.63 -6.10
CA MET A 375 6.95 -12.81 -5.27
C MET A 375 6.96 -14.09 -6.10
N LEU A 376 5.97 -14.28 -6.98
CA LEU A 376 5.96 -15.40 -7.93
C LEU A 376 7.21 -15.39 -8.83
N ASN A 377 7.58 -14.20 -9.33
CA ASN A 377 8.80 -14.04 -10.13
C ASN A 377 10.07 -14.38 -9.35
N ARG A 378 10.12 -14.14 -8.03
CA ARG A 378 11.24 -14.55 -7.17
C ARG A 378 11.31 -16.06 -7.04
N ILE A 379 10.19 -16.73 -6.78
CA ILE A 379 10.09 -18.20 -6.73
C ILE A 379 10.61 -18.80 -8.05
N PHE A 380 10.12 -18.30 -9.18
CA PHE A 380 10.52 -18.86 -10.48
C PHE A 380 11.99 -18.55 -10.80
N ARG A 381 12.52 -17.44 -10.29
CA ARG A 381 13.94 -17.08 -10.45
C ARG A 381 14.86 -17.96 -9.63
N ALA A 382 14.44 -18.40 -8.44
CA ALA A 382 15.20 -19.33 -7.62
C ALA A 382 15.41 -20.68 -8.36
N ALA A 383 14.39 -21.14 -9.09
CA ALA A 383 14.46 -22.35 -9.90
C ALA A 383 15.20 -22.19 -11.24
N LEU A 384 14.91 -21.12 -12.00
CA LEU A 384 15.31 -21.01 -13.41
C LEU A 384 16.42 -19.99 -13.69
N GLY A 385 16.85 -19.23 -12.68
CA GLY A 385 17.80 -18.14 -12.82
C GLY A 385 17.24 -16.96 -13.63
N ARG A 386 18.13 -16.12 -14.18
CA ARG A 386 17.75 -14.85 -14.84
C ARG A 386 17.22 -15.00 -16.27
N LYS A 387 17.45 -16.13 -16.94
CA LYS A 387 17.26 -16.28 -18.39
C LYS A 387 15.79 -16.28 -18.85
N ARG A 388 14.84 -16.68 -18.00
CA ARG A 388 13.40 -16.74 -18.35
C ARG A 388 12.48 -15.84 -17.52
N VAL A 389 13.01 -15.25 -16.46
CA VAL A 389 12.25 -14.39 -15.51
C VAL A 389 12.99 -13.10 -15.16
N GLY A 390 14.06 -12.80 -15.90
CA GLY A 390 14.83 -11.57 -15.80
C GLY A 390 14.06 -10.35 -16.29
N ARG A 391 14.61 -9.17 -15.99
CA ARG A 391 14.06 -7.90 -16.47
C ARG A 391 14.20 -7.78 -17.99
N ASP A 392 15.30 -8.30 -18.52
CA ASP A 392 15.72 -8.16 -19.93
C ASP A 392 15.22 -9.30 -20.84
N VAL A 393 14.29 -10.12 -20.34
CA VAL A 393 13.67 -11.20 -21.14
C VAL A 393 12.58 -10.60 -22.01
N ASP A 394 12.57 -10.95 -23.30
CA ASP A 394 11.53 -10.55 -24.22
C ASP A 394 10.17 -11.11 -23.78
N ASP A 395 9.12 -10.33 -24.01
CA ASP A 395 7.77 -10.60 -23.47
C ASP A 395 7.18 -11.95 -23.93
N GLU A 396 7.64 -12.49 -25.07
CA GLU A 396 7.24 -13.79 -25.63
C GLU A 396 7.89 -15.00 -24.92
N ASP A 397 9.06 -14.81 -24.31
CA ASP A 397 9.83 -15.88 -23.66
C ASP A 397 9.67 -15.91 -22.13
N ARG A 398 8.86 -14.99 -21.58
CA ARG A 398 8.61 -14.89 -20.13
C ARG A 398 7.68 -16.01 -19.65
N LEU A 399 7.96 -16.53 -18.46
CA LEU A 399 7.01 -17.40 -17.75
C LEU A 399 6.10 -16.63 -16.79
N VAL A 400 6.59 -15.50 -16.26
CA VAL A 400 5.81 -14.61 -15.38
C VAL A 400 5.56 -13.30 -16.11
N PRO A 401 4.30 -12.85 -16.23
CA PRO A 401 3.97 -11.71 -17.07
C PRO A 401 4.68 -10.43 -16.61
N SER A 402 5.07 -9.59 -17.56
CA SER A 402 5.62 -8.27 -17.27
C SER A 402 4.57 -7.35 -16.63
N HIS A 403 5.01 -6.29 -15.95
CA HIS A 403 4.07 -5.31 -15.39
C HIS A 403 3.18 -4.69 -16.48
N ALA A 404 3.73 -4.47 -17.68
CA ALA A 404 3.00 -3.93 -18.82
C ALA A 404 1.94 -4.93 -19.34
N GLN A 405 2.33 -6.19 -19.56
CA GLN A 405 1.41 -7.23 -20.03
C GLN A 405 0.26 -7.45 -19.03
N LEU A 406 0.57 -7.56 -17.73
CA LEU A 406 -0.45 -7.72 -16.69
C LEU A 406 -1.37 -6.50 -16.61
N LYS A 407 -0.83 -5.28 -16.62
CA LYS A 407 -1.62 -4.05 -16.61
C LYS A 407 -2.56 -3.95 -17.82
N ASN A 408 -2.11 -4.35 -19.00
CA ASN A 408 -2.93 -4.36 -20.21
C ASN A 408 -4.08 -5.37 -20.11
N ARG A 409 -3.83 -6.58 -19.61
CA ARG A 409 -4.90 -7.57 -19.38
C ARG A 409 -5.91 -7.12 -18.33
N LEU A 410 -5.46 -6.54 -17.21
CA LEU A 410 -6.36 -5.99 -16.19
C LEU A 410 -7.25 -4.88 -16.77
N ARG A 411 -6.67 -3.97 -17.58
CA ARG A 411 -7.43 -2.92 -18.28
C ARG A 411 -8.45 -3.49 -19.25
N ALA A 412 -8.06 -4.49 -20.05
CA ALA A 412 -8.95 -5.16 -20.99
C ALA A 412 -10.10 -5.86 -20.26
N TRP A 413 -9.82 -6.54 -19.16
CA TRP A 413 -10.81 -7.17 -18.30
C TRP A 413 -11.78 -6.13 -17.70
N HIS A 414 -11.29 -5.01 -17.17
CA HIS A 414 -12.15 -3.93 -16.66
C HIS A 414 -13.03 -3.31 -17.75
N LYS A 415 -12.57 -3.31 -19.01
CA LYS A 415 -13.35 -2.83 -20.15
C LYS A 415 -14.47 -3.82 -20.51
N SER A 416 -14.20 -5.12 -20.47
CA SER A 416 -15.16 -6.18 -20.84
C SER A 416 -16.16 -6.53 -19.73
N GLN A 417 -15.72 -6.54 -18.48
CA GLN A 417 -16.54 -6.96 -17.33
C GLN A 417 -17.30 -5.80 -16.69
N LYS A 418 -18.06 -5.09 -17.53
CA LYS A 418 -18.98 -4.05 -17.09
C LYS A 418 -20.39 -4.62 -16.90
N THR A 419 -21.02 -4.25 -15.81
CA THR A 419 -22.45 -4.47 -15.59
C THR A 419 -23.27 -3.62 -16.57
N PRO A 420 -24.59 -3.85 -16.70
CA PRO A 420 -25.48 -2.97 -17.48
C PRO A 420 -25.37 -1.50 -17.04
N CYS A 421 -25.13 -1.26 -15.75
CA CYS A 421 -24.87 0.08 -15.23
C CYS A 421 -23.44 0.59 -15.51
N LYS A 422 -22.61 -0.06 -16.34
CA LYS A 422 -21.21 0.32 -16.65
C LYS A 422 -20.23 0.31 -15.44
N LEU A 423 -20.58 -0.35 -14.34
CA LEU A 423 -19.68 -0.57 -13.21
C LEU A 423 -18.88 -1.87 -13.43
N PRO A 424 -17.58 -1.95 -13.06
CA PRO A 424 -16.89 -3.23 -13.03
C PRO A 424 -17.59 -4.22 -12.08
N ARG A 425 -17.69 -5.50 -12.48
CA ARG A 425 -18.28 -6.58 -11.62
C ARG A 425 -17.51 -6.86 -10.33
N ARG A 426 -16.33 -6.24 -10.18
CA ARG A 426 -15.41 -6.39 -9.06
C ARG A 426 -15.09 -5.02 -8.49
N VAL A 427 -15.07 -4.92 -7.16
CA VAL A 427 -14.65 -3.71 -6.45
C VAL A 427 -13.40 -3.96 -5.61
N SER A 428 -12.56 -2.94 -5.48
CA SER A 428 -11.44 -2.92 -4.54
C SER A 428 -11.57 -1.68 -3.65
N ARG A 429 -11.15 -1.80 -2.39
CA ARG A 429 -11.18 -0.69 -1.42
C ARG A 429 -9.77 -0.42 -0.92
N PRO A 430 -8.96 0.39 -1.63
CA PRO A 430 -7.66 0.79 -1.11
C PRO A 430 -7.84 1.59 0.19
N LYS A 431 -6.90 1.42 1.14
CA LYS A 431 -6.91 2.24 2.36
C LYS A 431 -6.61 3.69 1.96
N ARG A 432 -7.58 4.59 2.17
CA ARG A 432 -7.37 6.03 2.01
C ARG A 432 -6.83 6.57 3.34
N ARG A 433 -5.69 7.26 3.28
CA ARG A 433 -5.11 7.96 4.45
C ARG A 433 -5.29 9.45 4.25
N MET A 434 -5.80 10.16 5.24
CA MET A 434 -5.87 11.62 5.24
C MET A 434 -4.67 12.19 5.99
N SER A 435 -4.42 13.48 5.81
CA SER A 435 -3.43 14.22 6.59
C SER A 435 -4.14 14.74 7.84
N TRP A 436 -3.46 14.76 8.98
CA TRP A 436 -4.06 15.27 10.22
C TRP A 436 -4.39 16.76 10.06
N SER A 437 -5.57 17.16 10.54
CA SER A 437 -5.91 18.58 10.65
C SER A 437 -5.02 19.29 11.68
N LEU A 438 -4.86 20.61 11.55
CA LEU A 438 -4.11 21.41 12.54
C LEU A 438 -4.69 21.29 13.95
N GLU A 439 -6.01 21.21 14.03
CA GLU A 439 -6.71 21.00 15.28
C GLU A 439 -6.40 19.64 15.90
N HIS A 440 -6.42 18.56 15.11
CA HIS A 440 -6.10 17.23 15.62
C HIS A 440 -4.64 17.19 16.11
N VAL A 441 -3.71 17.83 15.39
CA VAL A 441 -2.33 18.02 15.87
C VAL A 441 -2.31 18.82 17.18
N SER A 442 -3.07 19.91 17.31
CA SER A 442 -3.17 20.71 18.54
C SER A 442 -3.71 19.90 19.72
N ARG A 443 -4.74 19.08 19.52
CA ARG A 443 -5.28 18.14 20.54
C ARG A 443 -4.23 17.15 21.02
N LEU A 444 -3.49 16.57 20.08
CA LEU A 444 -2.38 15.67 20.41
C LEU A 444 -1.33 16.41 21.27
N LEU A 445 -0.93 17.61 20.88
CA LEU A 445 0.08 18.41 21.59
C LEU A 445 -0.40 18.91 22.96
N ARG A 446 -1.72 19.05 23.16
CA ARG A 446 -2.35 19.37 24.45
C ARG A 446 -2.72 18.13 25.28
N SER A 447 -2.45 16.93 24.78
CA SER A 447 -2.72 15.70 25.52
C SER A 447 -1.78 15.53 26.72
N SER A 448 -2.13 14.58 27.59
CA SER A 448 -1.31 14.17 28.74
C SER A 448 0.06 13.59 28.35
N ILE A 449 0.29 13.28 27.07
CA ILE A 449 1.61 12.88 26.56
C ILE A 449 2.62 14.02 26.74
N TYR A 450 2.23 15.25 26.37
CA TYR A 450 3.12 16.42 26.36
C TYR A 450 2.86 17.36 27.53
N LEU A 451 1.59 17.59 27.88
CA LEU A 451 1.24 18.39 29.07
C LEU A 451 1.43 17.60 30.38
N GLY A 452 1.74 16.31 30.32
CA GLY A 452 2.12 15.51 31.48
C GLY A 452 1.00 14.64 32.04
N THR A 453 1.43 13.50 32.56
CA THR A 453 0.57 12.43 33.09
C THR A 453 0.62 12.38 34.62
N SER A 454 -0.47 11.86 35.21
CA SER A 454 -0.58 11.62 36.66
C SER A 454 0.34 10.49 37.16
N SER A 455 0.70 9.54 36.30
CA SER A 455 1.50 8.36 36.67
C SER A 455 2.16 7.76 35.44
N PRO A 456 3.40 7.22 35.54
CA PRO A 456 4.07 6.55 34.43
C PRO A 456 3.25 5.43 33.78
N LYS A 457 2.42 4.73 34.56
CA LYS A 457 1.57 3.63 34.07
C LYS A 457 0.25 4.10 33.45
N GLN A 458 -0.22 5.31 33.75
CA GLN A 458 -1.52 5.83 33.29
C GLN A 458 -1.33 7.02 32.35
N ARG A 459 -0.66 6.76 31.21
CA ARG A 459 -0.25 7.79 30.24
C ARG A 459 -1.38 8.69 29.73
N SER A 460 -2.61 8.19 29.61
CA SER A 460 -3.75 8.98 29.15
C SER A 460 -4.29 9.96 30.20
N ARG A 461 -4.07 9.72 31.50
CA ARG A 461 -4.68 10.51 32.57
C ARG A 461 -3.96 11.85 32.77
N LYS A 462 -4.66 12.96 32.53
CA LYS A 462 -4.18 14.34 32.79
C LYS A 462 -3.72 14.48 34.25
N ALA A 463 -2.60 15.14 34.47
CA ALA A 463 -2.03 15.34 35.81
C ALA A 463 -2.58 16.59 36.50
N THR A 464 -2.77 16.53 37.83
CA THR A 464 -2.88 17.76 38.63
C THR A 464 -1.50 18.42 38.74
N ALA A 465 -1.44 19.76 38.82
CA ALA A 465 -0.20 20.52 38.86
C ALA A 465 0.86 20.00 39.88
N ARG A 466 0.44 19.42 41.01
CA ARG A 466 1.35 18.87 42.04
C ARG A 466 1.96 17.49 41.70
N LYS A 467 1.35 16.71 40.82
CA LYS A 467 1.77 15.33 40.46
C LYS A 467 2.04 15.18 38.95
N ARG A 468 2.44 16.28 38.30
CA ARG A 468 2.69 16.33 36.85
C ARG A 468 4.02 15.66 36.53
N ILE A 469 3.99 14.62 35.69
CA ILE A 469 5.19 13.90 35.23
C ILE A 469 5.19 13.93 33.69
N ILE A 470 6.30 14.33 33.08
CA ILE A 470 6.52 14.26 31.63
C ILE A 470 7.64 13.25 31.40
N ILE A 471 7.36 12.22 30.60
CA ILE A 471 8.31 11.15 30.31
C ILE A 471 8.64 11.23 28.81
N ARG A 472 9.92 11.45 28.51
CA ARG A 472 10.48 11.69 27.17
C ARG A 472 10.96 10.38 26.52
N ASP A 473 10.03 9.44 26.35
CA ASP A 473 10.26 8.14 25.68
C ASP A 473 9.79 8.18 24.22
N ALA A 474 9.73 7.02 23.56
CA ALA A 474 9.26 6.88 22.18
C ALA A 474 7.85 7.45 21.96
N ILE A 475 6.94 7.38 22.94
CA ILE A 475 5.58 7.93 22.81
C ILE A 475 5.61 9.46 22.74
N TYR A 476 6.60 10.09 23.39
CA TYR A 476 6.80 11.54 23.34
C TYR A 476 7.50 11.96 22.03
N TRP A 477 8.62 11.34 21.69
CA TRP A 477 9.48 11.83 20.62
C TRP A 477 9.11 11.36 19.22
N VAL A 478 8.69 10.10 19.04
CA VAL A 478 8.43 9.54 17.71
C VAL A 478 7.33 10.31 16.98
N PRO A 479 6.18 10.65 17.60
CA PRO A 479 5.14 11.44 16.91
C PRO A 479 5.63 12.84 16.50
N LEU A 480 6.42 13.51 17.35
CA LEU A 480 7.01 14.82 17.03
C LEU A 480 7.97 14.72 15.84
N ILE A 481 8.85 13.73 15.82
CA ILE A 481 9.78 13.49 14.71
C ILE A 481 9.03 13.13 13.42
N MET A 482 7.95 12.35 13.51
CA MET A 482 7.13 12.01 12.35
C MET A 482 6.41 13.23 11.76
N LEU A 483 5.90 14.13 12.62
CA LEU A 483 5.25 15.37 12.19
C LEU A 483 6.26 16.36 11.60
N THR A 484 7.43 16.50 12.20
CA THR A 484 8.38 17.57 11.83
C THR A 484 9.42 17.14 10.79
N MET A 485 9.77 15.85 10.72
CA MET A 485 10.81 15.32 9.81
C MET A 485 10.30 14.22 8.87
N GLY A 486 9.09 13.68 9.11
CA GLY A 486 8.49 12.69 8.22
C GLY A 486 9.20 11.34 8.20
N VAL A 487 10.05 11.04 9.17
CA VAL A 487 10.80 9.78 9.26
C VAL A 487 9.85 8.61 9.56
N ARG A 488 10.14 7.40 9.07
CA ARG A 488 9.26 6.23 9.33
C ARG A 488 9.41 5.76 10.78
N PRO A 489 8.36 5.20 11.42
CA PRO A 489 8.45 4.76 12.82
C PRO A 489 9.57 3.77 13.07
N GLU A 490 9.75 2.78 12.18
CA GLU A 490 10.82 1.78 12.31
C GLU A 490 12.21 2.42 12.23
N GLU A 491 12.42 3.35 11.30
CA GLU A 491 13.67 4.11 11.13
C GLU A 491 14.01 4.91 12.41
N ILE A 492 13.02 5.55 13.03
CA ILE A 492 13.22 6.33 14.26
C ILE A 492 13.52 5.41 15.45
N LEU A 493 12.79 4.29 15.57
CA LEU A 493 12.91 3.36 16.71
C LEU A 493 14.21 2.54 16.69
N GLN A 494 14.84 2.44 15.52
CA GLN A 494 16.17 1.86 15.33
C GLN A 494 17.29 2.91 15.40
N ALA A 495 17.00 4.21 15.54
CA ALA A 495 18.06 5.19 15.60
C ALA A 495 18.94 5.01 16.85
N ALA A 496 20.24 4.94 16.64
CA ALA A 496 21.26 4.86 17.67
C ALA A 496 21.67 6.27 18.13
N VAL A 497 22.28 6.37 19.32
CA VAL A 497 22.82 7.65 19.81
C VAL A 497 23.87 8.26 18.86
N PRO A 498 24.77 7.47 18.24
CA PRO A 498 25.74 7.99 17.27
C PRO A 498 25.13 8.52 15.96
N ASP A 499 23.91 8.11 15.59
CA ASP A 499 23.23 8.57 14.36
C ASP A 499 22.88 10.07 14.41
N VAL A 500 22.88 10.67 15.61
CA VAL A 500 22.68 12.10 15.79
C VAL A 500 24.03 12.80 15.65
N VAL A 501 24.27 13.36 14.47
CA VAL A 501 25.55 13.92 14.05
C VAL A 501 25.46 15.43 13.84
N ARG A 502 26.62 16.10 13.85
CA ARG A 502 26.72 17.49 13.43
C ARG A 502 27.33 17.55 12.03
N ARG A 503 26.62 18.15 11.08
CA ARG A 503 27.03 18.35 9.68
C ARG A 503 26.70 19.78 9.28
N ASP A 504 27.58 20.45 8.55
CA ASP A 504 27.40 21.86 8.12
C ASP A 504 26.98 22.81 9.24
N GLY A 505 27.56 22.61 10.44
CA GLY A 505 27.27 23.44 11.62
C GLY A 505 25.94 23.13 12.32
N ILE A 506 25.03 22.36 11.71
CA ILE A 506 23.70 22.02 12.23
C ILE A 506 23.64 20.57 12.74
N LEU A 507 22.64 20.28 13.58
CA LEU A 507 22.40 18.92 14.08
C LEU A 507 21.52 18.16 13.09
N CYS A 508 21.90 16.93 12.77
CA CYS A 508 21.21 16.08 11.82
C CYS A 508 20.97 14.68 12.42
N LEU A 509 19.93 14.01 11.92
CA LEU A 509 19.69 12.59 12.13
C LEU A 509 20.13 11.84 10.86
N PHE A 510 21.08 10.94 11.02
CA PHE A 510 21.45 9.99 9.98
C PHE A 510 20.48 8.80 10.04
N VAL A 511 19.68 8.61 9.00
CA VAL A 511 18.77 7.46 8.94
C VAL A 511 19.49 6.31 8.24
N GLY A 512 19.83 5.26 9.00
CA GLY A 512 20.33 4.01 8.43
C GLY A 512 21.83 3.97 8.12
N ASP A 513 22.67 4.51 9.02
CA ASP A 513 24.14 4.50 8.89
C ASP A 513 24.70 3.08 9.06
N GLU A 514 24.14 2.31 10.00
CA GLU A 514 24.59 0.94 10.30
C GLU A 514 24.29 -0.05 9.16
N GLU A 515 25.22 -0.98 8.90
CA GLU A 515 25.05 -2.07 7.94
C GLU A 515 23.90 -3.02 8.33
N ASP A 516 23.66 -3.18 9.64
CA ASP A 516 22.61 -4.05 10.19
C ASP A 516 21.24 -3.34 10.36
N ALA A 517 21.12 -2.06 9.99
CA ALA A 517 19.85 -1.34 10.09
C ALA A 517 18.80 -1.94 9.14
N VAL A 518 17.64 -2.34 9.67
CA VAL A 518 16.54 -2.90 8.87
C VAL A 518 15.80 -1.77 8.16
N LEU A 519 16.41 -1.29 7.08
CA LEU A 519 15.80 -0.32 6.18
C LEU A 519 14.88 -1.03 5.20
N LYS A 520 13.78 -0.36 4.85
CA LYS A 520 12.85 -0.90 3.85
C LYS A 520 13.54 -1.08 2.49
N ASN A 521 14.35 -0.11 2.09
CA ASN A 521 15.17 -0.08 0.87
C ASN A 521 16.48 0.71 1.15
N GLU A 522 17.58 0.42 0.47
CA GLU A 522 18.87 1.17 0.54
C GLU A 522 18.69 2.70 0.38
N GLN A 523 17.75 3.11 -0.47
CA GLN A 523 17.41 4.52 -0.74
C GLN A 523 16.73 5.25 0.42
N SER A 524 16.46 4.54 1.52
CA SER A 524 15.98 5.17 2.75
C SER A 524 17.14 5.84 3.51
N ARG A 525 18.39 5.52 3.16
CA ARG A 525 19.59 6.16 3.72
C ARG A 525 19.61 7.64 3.35
N ARG A 526 19.56 8.49 4.36
CA ARG A 526 19.56 9.95 4.21
C ARG A 526 19.96 10.64 5.50
N VAL A 527 20.51 11.83 5.38
CA VAL A 527 20.76 12.75 6.48
C VAL A 527 19.67 13.79 6.46
N LEU A 528 18.99 13.97 7.60
CA LEU A 528 17.95 14.98 7.75
C LEU A 528 18.35 15.99 8.84
N PRO A 529 18.29 17.30 8.56
CA PRO A 529 18.49 18.30 9.61
C PRO A 529 17.38 18.18 10.67
N ILE A 530 17.77 18.35 11.93
CA ILE A 530 16.84 18.35 13.05
C ILE A 530 16.19 19.74 13.12
N PRO A 531 14.84 19.81 13.03
CA PRO A 531 14.13 21.09 13.06
C PRO A 531 14.34 21.85 14.36
N GLU A 532 14.36 23.17 14.29
CA GLU A 532 14.62 24.07 15.41
C GLU A 532 13.66 23.81 16.57
N ILE A 533 12.38 23.54 16.26
CA ILE A 533 11.37 23.24 17.29
C ILE A 533 11.72 22.01 18.16
N LEU A 534 12.41 21.01 17.60
CA LEU A 534 12.88 19.86 18.39
C LEU A 534 14.09 20.24 19.24
N LEU A 535 14.97 21.11 18.72
CA LEU A 535 16.12 21.64 19.45
C LEU A 535 15.69 22.51 20.63
N GLU A 536 14.71 23.40 20.43
CA GLU A 536 14.11 24.22 21.48
C GLU A 536 13.47 23.37 22.59
N LEU A 537 12.87 22.23 22.23
CA LEU A 537 12.35 21.26 23.21
C LEU A 537 13.48 20.57 24.00
N GLY A 538 14.73 20.73 23.63
CA GLY A 538 15.89 20.12 24.28
C GLY A 538 16.19 18.71 23.78
N PHE A 539 15.91 18.41 22.49
CA PHE A 539 16.25 17.12 21.89
C PHE A 539 17.76 16.84 21.98
N ARG A 540 18.59 17.85 21.68
CA ARG A 540 20.05 17.74 21.78
C ARG A 540 20.49 17.35 23.18
N GLU A 541 20.01 18.05 24.20
CA GLU A 541 20.36 17.82 25.61
C GLU A 541 19.93 16.42 26.05
N TRP A 542 18.76 15.97 25.59
CA TRP A 542 18.26 14.62 25.82
C TRP A 542 19.16 13.55 25.18
N VAL A 543 19.60 13.73 23.93
CA VAL A 543 20.56 12.82 23.27
C VAL A 543 21.92 12.83 23.98
N VAL A 544 22.42 14.00 24.38
CA VAL A 544 23.69 14.14 25.13
C VAL A 544 23.59 13.41 26.47
N ALA A 545 22.47 13.50 27.17
CA ALA A 545 22.25 12.77 28.42
C ALA A 545 22.30 11.24 28.21
N LYS A 546 21.65 10.73 27.15
CA LYS A 546 21.75 9.31 26.77
C LYS A 546 23.18 8.88 26.45
N ARG A 547 23.91 9.70 25.69
CA ARG A 547 25.32 9.45 25.37
C ARG A 547 26.19 9.38 26.63
N LYS A 548 26.00 10.31 27.58
CA LYS A 548 26.71 10.31 28.87
C LYS A 548 26.32 9.12 29.75
N GLY A 549 25.08 8.66 29.65
CA GLY A 549 24.57 7.48 30.33
C GLY A 549 25.06 6.15 29.74
N GLY A 550 25.80 6.18 28.62
CA GLY A 550 26.28 4.97 27.94
C GLY A 550 25.19 4.20 27.20
N GLU A 551 24.04 4.83 26.91
CA GLU A 551 22.98 4.20 26.13
C GLU A 551 23.39 4.10 24.65
N THR A 552 23.13 2.94 24.05
CA THR A 552 23.40 2.71 22.62
C THR A 552 22.29 3.24 21.72
N TRP A 553 21.03 3.03 22.13
CA TRP A 553 19.85 3.34 21.31
C TRP A 553 19.13 4.61 21.80
N LEU A 554 18.48 5.35 20.89
CA LEU A 554 17.61 6.46 21.30
C LEU A 554 16.37 5.96 22.04
N PHE A 555 15.83 4.80 21.67
CA PHE A 555 14.57 4.25 22.22
C PHE A 555 14.70 2.79 22.70
N PRO A 556 15.53 2.51 23.74
CA PRO A 556 15.75 1.15 24.24
C PRO A 556 14.49 0.51 24.87
N GLU A 557 13.49 1.30 25.25
CA GLU A 557 12.24 0.84 25.87
C GLU A 557 11.25 0.18 24.90
N ILE A 558 11.48 0.31 23.59
CA ILE A 558 10.70 -0.37 22.55
C ILE A 558 11.52 -1.55 22.02
N GLN A 559 11.22 -2.71 22.57
CA GLN A 559 11.80 -3.97 22.12
C GLN A 559 11.17 -4.42 20.79
N PRO A 560 11.90 -5.13 19.93
CA PRO A 560 11.38 -5.69 18.69
C PRO A 560 10.31 -6.76 18.96
N ASP A 561 9.40 -6.97 18.02
CA ASP A 561 8.40 -8.05 18.14
C ASP A 561 9.02 -9.43 17.91
N ASN A 562 8.47 -10.44 18.59
CA ASN A 562 8.98 -11.81 18.50
C ASN A 562 8.78 -12.44 17.11
N SER A 563 7.83 -11.91 16.33
CA SER A 563 7.44 -12.49 15.03
C SER A 563 8.31 -11.99 13.89
N HIS A 564 8.59 -10.69 13.82
CA HIS A 564 9.22 -10.05 12.66
C HIS A 564 10.43 -9.20 13.02
N GLY A 565 10.85 -9.16 14.29
CA GLY A 565 11.94 -8.30 14.76
C GLY A 565 11.65 -6.80 14.66
N ARG A 566 10.40 -6.39 14.44
CA ARG A 566 10.02 -4.99 14.18
C ARG A 566 9.59 -4.26 15.44
N ARG A 567 10.19 -3.09 15.68
CA ARG A 567 9.84 -2.22 16.81
C ARG A 567 8.55 -1.42 16.55
N SER A 568 8.31 -1.06 15.29
CA SER A 568 7.16 -0.23 14.87
C SER A 568 5.81 -0.90 15.09
N GLN A 569 5.74 -2.24 15.08
CA GLN A 569 4.50 -2.96 15.34
C GLN A 569 4.06 -2.79 16.80
N ILE A 570 4.96 -3.07 17.75
CA ILE A 570 4.70 -2.89 19.19
C ILE A 570 4.41 -1.42 19.51
N PHE A 571 5.22 -0.50 18.98
CA PHE A 571 5.02 0.92 19.19
C PHE A 571 3.68 1.40 18.62
N GLY A 572 3.36 1.00 17.39
CA GLY A 572 2.13 1.37 16.70
C GLY A 572 0.87 0.90 17.44
N ASP A 573 0.90 -0.31 18.02
CA ASP A 573 -0.22 -0.82 18.81
C ASP A 573 -0.33 -0.10 20.18
N ARG A 574 0.79 0.20 20.84
CA ARG A 574 0.81 1.03 22.07
C ARG A 574 0.25 2.43 21.82
N LEU A 575 0.72 3.11 20.78
CA LEU A 575 0.26 4.45 20.41
C LEU A 575 -1.21 4.43 20.00
N ARG A 576 -1.65 3.45 19.20
CA ARG A 576 -3.07 3.33 18.80
C ARG A 576 -3.99 3.19 20.01
N ASN A 577 -3.64 2.35 20.98
CA ASN A 577 -4.42 2.19 22.22
C ASN A 577 -4.45 3.48 23.06
N LEU A 578 -3.33 4.20 23.09
CA LEU A 578 -3.25 5.48 23.79
C LEU A 578 -4.12 6.55 23.10
N LEU A 579 -4.01 6.71 21.78
CA LEU A 579 -4.84 7.63 21.00
C LEU A 579 -6.32 7.29 21.13
N LYS A 580 -6.69 6.00 21.17
CA LYS A 580 -8.06 5.58 21.44
C LYS A 580 -8.55 6.05 22.82
N THR A 581 -7.71 5.97 23.84
CA THR A 581 -8.05 6.39 25.21
C THR A 581 -8.05 7.91 25.36
N LEU A 582 -7.40 8.63 24.45
CA LEU A 582 -7.39 10.09 24.37
C LEU A 582 -8.47 10.64 23.42
N GLU A 583 -9.29 9.77 22.83
CA GLU A 583 -10.31 10.14 21.83
C GLU A 583 -9.72 10.86 20.61
N LEU A 584 -8.52 10.44 20.20
CA LEU A 584 -7.76 10.93 19.04
C LEU A 584 -7.61 9.86 17.95
N GLN A 585 -8.49 8.84 17.95
CA GLN A 585 -8.42 7.76 16.98
C GLN A 585 -9.31 8.06 15.78
N ASP A 586 -8.71 8.12 14.58
CA ASP A 586 -9.43 8.15 13.30
C ASP A 586 -8.96 6.99 12.40
N THR A 587 -9.89 6.39 11.67
CA THR A 587 -9.64 5.26 10.76
C THR A 587 -8.81 5.66 9.52
N ARG A 588 -8.94 6.92 9.08
CA ARG A 588 -8.25 7.56 7.96
C ARG A 588 -6.92 8.19 8.37
N GLU A 589 -6.69 8.42 9.66
CA GLU A 589 -5.51 9.13 10.18
C GLU A 589 -4.61 8.24 11.07
N ASP A 590 -4.12 7.13 10.51
CA ASP A 590 -3.20 6.24 11.23
C ASP A 590 -1.84 6.90 11.52
N ILE A 591 -0.93 6.21 12.23
CA ILE A 591 0.39 6.77 12.57
C ILE A 591 1.17 7.27 11.34
N TYR A 592 0.99 6.64 10.17
CA TYR A 592 1.65 7.06 8.93
C TYR A 592 1.02 8.31 8.32
N ALA A 593 -0.16 8.72 8.77
CA ALA A 593 -0.77 10.00 8.41
C ALA A 593 0.02 11.19 8.95
N MET A 594 0.73 11.08 10.08
CA MET A 594 1.61 12.17 10.59
C MET A 594 2.68 12.57 9.57
N ARG A 595 3.31 11.57 8.93
CA ARG A 595 4.26 11.79 7.84
C ARG A 595 3.60 12.42 6.60
N ARG A 596 2.35 12.05 6.31
CA ARG A 596 1.56 12.67 5.23
C ARG A 596 1.21 14.13 5.57
N THR A 597 0.96 14.44 6.85
CA THR A 597 0.75 15.81 7.35
C THR A 597 1.94 16.70 7.03
N LEU A 598 3.17 16.26 7.28
CA LEU A 598 4.37 17.00 6.86
C LEU A 598 4.36 17.23 5.34
N SER A 599 4.17 16.18 4.54
CA SER A 599 4.15 16.29 3.08
C SER A 599 3.10 17.29 2.58
N SER A 600 1.91 17.32 3.19
CA SER A 600 0.84 18.25 2.85
C SER A 600 1.17 19.68 3.26
N LYS A 601 1.81 19.87 4.43
CA LYS A 601 2.25 21.19 4.89
C LYS A 601 3.35 21.76 3.98
N LEU A 602 4.37 20.97 3.64
CA LEU A 602 5.42 21.36 2.70
C LEU A 602 4.84 21.71 1.31
N MET A 603 3.83 20.97 0.86
CA MET A 603 3.09 21.30 -0.36
C MET A 603 2.36 22.64 -0.25
N GLY A 604 1.72 22.93 0.88
CA GLY A 604 1.08 24.22 1.15
C GLY A 604 2.07 25.40 1.19
N LEU A 605 3.35 25.14 1.51
CA LEU A 605 4.44 26.11 1.44
C LEU A 605 5.05 26.24 0.02
N GLY A 606 4.50 25.55 -0.98
CA GLY A 606 4.98 25.64 -2.37
C GLY A 606 6.22 24.79 -2.70
N ILE A 607 6.69 23.95 -1.77
CA ILE A 607 7.88 23.09 -1.99
C ILE A 607 7.53 22.01 -3.01
N ASP A 608 8.40 21.79 -3.99
CA ASP A 608 8.15 20.89 -5.12
C ASP A 608 8.07 19.40 -4.72
N THR A 609 7.58 18.57 -5.64
CA THR A 609 7.38 17.14 -5.37
C THR A 609 8.68 16.37 -5.16
N GLY A 610 9.73 16.67 -5.91
CA GLY A 610 11.02 15.98 -5.82
C GLY A 610 11.68 16.23 -4.46
N THR A 611 11.74 17.49 -4.03
CA THR A 611 12.29 17.85 -2.71
C THR A 611 11.50 17.24 -1.55
N ARG A 612 10.17 17.22 -1.63
CA ARG A 612 9.35 16.51 -0.63
C ARG A 612 9.63 15.01 -0.63
N GLN A 613 9.78 14.39 -1.80
CA GLN A 613 10.13 12.97 -1.90
C GLN A 613 11.51 12.68 -1.32
N ARG A 614 12.48 13.59 -1.50
CA ARG A 614 13.82 13.53 -0.89
C ARG A 614 13.77 13.54 0.63
N ILE A 615 13.04 14.49 1.25
CA ILE A 615 12.84 14.54 2.71
C ILE A 615 12.25 13.22 3.23
N LEU A 616 11.26 12.71 2.51
CA LEU A 616 10.55 11.49 2.88
C LEU A 616 11.36 10.21 2.58
N GLY A 617 12.33 10.22 1.66
CA GLY A 617 12.99 9.01 1.17
C GLY A 617 12.05 8.17 0.28
N HIS A 618 11.53 8.77 -0.79
CA HIS A 618 10.82 8.12 -1.89
C HIS A 618 11.68 8.18 -3.18
N LEU A 619 11.56 7.16 -4.03
CA LEU A 619 12.24 7.07 -5.34
C LEU A 619 11.52 7.95 -6.38
N GLU A 620 12.26 8.80 -7.10
CA GLU A 620 11.87 9.19 -8.46
C GLU A 620 12.32 8.13 -9.47
N GLY A 621 11.59 8.02 -10.58
CA GLY A 621 11.75 6.97 -11.60
C GLY A 621 13.05 7.00 -12.40
N THR A 622 14.06 7.76 -11.99
CA THR A 622 15.36 7.87 -12.66
C THR A 622 16.48 7.55 -11.69
N THR A 623 17.44 6.76 -12.17
CA THR A 623 18.50 6.10 -11.39
C THR A 623 19.59 7.06 -10.87
N ILE A 624 19.32 8.37 -10.86
CA ILE A 624 20.31 9.42 -10.57
C ILE A 624 20.27 9.88 -9.10
N ASP A 625 19.16 9.71 -8.38
CA ASP A 625 19.05 10.15 -6.96
C ASP A 625 19.58 9.14 -5.93
N ARG A 626 20.68 8.44 -6.24
CA ARG A 626 21.24 7.42 -5.34
C ARG A 626 22.07 7.99 -4.18
N HIS A 627 22.50 9.25 -4.25
CA HIS A 627 23.35 9.87 -3.24
C HIS A 627 23.10 11.39 -3.14
N TYR A 628 22.08 11.82 -2.39
CA TYR A 628 21.91 13.26 -2.09
C TYR A 628 21.49 13.48 -0.64
N SER A 629 22.46 13.41 0.26
CA SER A 629 22.28 13.68 1.69
C SER A 629 23.40 14.52 2.34
N ASP A 630 24.36 15.02 1.57
CA ASP A 630 25.46 15.86 2.05
C ASP A 630 25.46 17.28 1.46
N HIS A 631 24.57 17.58 0.51
CA HIS A 631 24.43 18.91 -0.09
C HIS A 631 23.04 19.53 0.15
N GLY A 632 22.99 20.81 0.49
CA GLY A 632 21.75 21.57 0.74
C GLY A 632 21.10 21.29 2.11
N LEU A 633 21.86 20.86 3.12
CA LEU A 633 21.33 20.56 4.46
C LEU A 633 20.73 21.80 5.16
N LEU A 634 21.29 22.99 4.92
CA LEU A 634 20.75 24.26 5.41
C LEU A 634 19.40 24.58 4.75
N GLU A 635 19.28 24.44 3.44
CA GLU A 635 18.01 24.64 2.72
C GLU A 635 16.93 23.66 3.21
N LEU A 636 17.30 22.39 3.42
CA LEU A 636 16.40 21.40 4.01
C LEU A 636 15.99 21.78 5.43
N LYS A 637 16.90 22.36 6.23
CA LYS A 637 16.59 22.84 7.57
C LYS A 637 15.56 23.97 7.50
N ASP A 638 15.80 24.97 6.65
CA ASP A 638 14.89 26.10 6.46
C ASP A 638 13.49 25.63 6.03
N MET A 639 13.41 24.65 5.13
CA MET A 639 12.15 24.06 4.70
C MET A 639 11.40 23.35 5.83
N LEU A 640 12.10 22.60 6.69
CA LEU A 640 11.48 21.92 7.83
C LEU A 640 11.08 22.92 8.93
N ASP A 641 11.90 23.95 9.16
CA ASP A 641 11.67 24.99 10.18
C ASP A 641 10.51 25.92 9.80
N ALA A 642 10.26 26.12 8.49
CA ALA A 642 9.11 26.88 8.00
C ALA A 642 7.75 26.23 8.33
N VAL A 643 7.73 24.95 8.72
CA VAL A 643 6.48 24.24 9.01
C VAL A 643 6.00 24.54 10.44
N ASP A 644 5.03 25.45 10.56
CA ASP A 644 4.42 25.78 11.85
C ASP A 644 3.24 24.85 12.22
N TYR A 645 3.35 24.26 13.42
CA TYR A 645 2.33 23.48 14.11
C TYR A 645 1.75 24.20 15.33
N GLY A 646 2.19 25.43 15.59
CA GLY A 646 1.78 26.26 16.71
C GLY A 646 2.37 25.82 18.05
N ILE A 647 3.45 25.04 18.10
CA ILE A 647 4.02 24.52 19.36
C ILE A 647 4.60 25.68 20.18
N GLU A 648 4.19 25.80 21.45
CA GLU A 648 4.79 26.75 22.40
C GLU A 648 5.71 26.01 23.37
N VAL A 649 7.00 26.35 23.34
CA VAL A 649 8.01 25.80 24.24
C VAL A 649 8.20 26.73 25.42
N GLY A 650 8.26 26.17 26.63
CA GLY A 650 8.57 26.90 27.85
C GLY A 650 9.41 26.08 28.80
N SER A 651 9.74 26.65 29.95
CA SER A 651 10.54 25.98 30.98
C SER A 651 9.77 25.90 32.29
N ASP A 652 9.88 24.75 32.96
CA ASP A 652 9.39 24.57 34.33
C ASP A 652 10.52 23.90 35.13
N ARG A 653 10.94 24.58 36.20
CA ARG A 653 12.08 24.19 37.05
C ARG A 653 11.96 22.75 37.58
N ARG A 654 10.74 22.20 37.65
CA ARG A 654 10.48 20.84 38.14
C ARG A 654 10.93 19.74 37.20
N PHE A 655 10.98 20.00 35.89
CA PHE A 655 11.37 18.98 34.90
C PHE A 655 12.85 19.04 34.54
N GLY A 656 13.48 20.21 34.67
CA GLY A 656 14.90 20.37 34.33
C GLY A 656 15.18 20.36 32.81
N PHE A 657 14.14 20.44 31.98
CA PHE A 657 14.24 20.54 30.53
C PHE A 657 13.07 21.37 29.96
N PRO A 658 13.19 21.90 28.73
CA PRO A 658 12.09 22.60 28.06
C PRO A 658 10.90 21.68 27.78
N ILE A 659 9.69 22.18 27.98
CA ILE A 659 8.44 21.45 27.82
C ILE A 659 7.49 22.19 26.90
N ILE A 660 6.56 21.45 26.30
CA ILE A 660 5.41 22.06 25.62
C ILE A 660 4.51 22.65 26.70
N VAL A 661 4.30 23.96 26.67
CA VAL A 661 3.43 24.69 27.59
C VAL A 661 2.05 24.95 27.02
N GLY A 662 1.95 24.96 25.68
CA GLY A 662 0.72 25.28 24.98
C GLY A 662 0.84 25.04 23.48
N ASN A 663 -0.21 25.44 22.78
CA ASN A 663 -0.24 25.48 21.34
C ASN A 663 -1.00 26.73 20.88
N ARG A 664 -0.39 27.55 20.01
CA ARG A 664 -0.93 28.81 19.46
C ARG A 664 -2.17 28.62 18.60
N THR A 665 -2.39 27.41 18.08
CA THR A 665 -3.59 27.09 17.30
C THR A 665 -4.79 27.33 18.19
N ALA A 666 -5.61 28.31 17.81
CA ALA A 666 -6.87 28.58 18.46
C ALA A 666 -7.70 27.30 18.40
N MET A 667 -8.03 26.77 19.58
CA MET A 667 -8.94 25.64 19.70
C MET A 667 -10.27 26.20 20.16
N GLN A 668 -11.30 25.90 19.38
CA GLN A 668 -12.65 25.99 19.90
C GLN A 668 -12.82 24.89 20.95
N SER A 669 -13.71 25.08 21.92
CA SER A 669 -14.10 23.98 22.81
C SER A 669 -14.60 22.82 21.94
N ALA A 670 -14.18 21.59 22.22
CA ALA A 670 -14.55 20.46 21.40
C ALA A 670 -15.85 19.84 21.91
N LEU A 671 -16.77 19.51 21.01
CA LEU A 671 -17.95 18.71 21.29
C LEU A 671 -17.75 17.30 20.71
N ASP A 672 -17.82 16.30 21.57
CA ASP A 672 -17.81 14.90 21.15
C ASP A 672 -19.18 14.51 20.60
N VAL A 673 -19.19 14.12 19.32
CA VAL A 673 -20.39 13.75 18.59
C VAL A 673 -20.67 12.27 18.81
N HIS A 674 -21.69 11.96 19.61
CA HIS A 674 -22.23 10.62 19.76
C HIS A 674 -23.51 10.49 18.96
N ILE A 675 -23.66 9.38 18.22
CA ILE A 675 -24.87 9.13 17.44
C ILE A 675 -25.35 7.69 17.57
N ALA A 676 -26.65 7.51 17.38
CA ALA A 676 -27.26 6.24 17.06
C ALA A 676 -27.58 6.16 15.56
N LEU A 677 -27.40 4.98 14.97
CA LEU A 677 -27.73 4.72 13.58
C LEU A 677 -28.95 3.79 13.47
N THR A 678 -29.76 3.98 12.43
CA THR A 678 -30.79 3.02 12.03
C THR A 678 -30.19 1.84 11.26
N ASP A 679 -30.99 0.80 10.98
CA ASP A 679 -30.59 -0.32 10.10
C ASP A 679 -30.20 0.16 8.69
N ARG A 680 -30.70 1.32 8.27
CA ARG A 680 -30.36 1.98 7.00
C ARG A 680 -29.12 2.87 7.08
N ARG A 681 -28.42 2.89 8.22
CA ARG A 681 -27.22 3.72 8.50
C ARG A 681 -27.48 5.22 8.47
N GLU A 682 -28.72 5.62 8.74
CA GLU A 682 -29.09 7.02 8.93
C GLU A 682 -28.99 7.38 10.41
N VAL A 683 -28.75 8.64 10.73
CA VAL A 683 -28.76 9.13 12.11
C VAL A 683 -30.17 8.99 12.68
N SER A 684 -30.32 8.32 13.82
CA SER A 684 -31.59 8.21 14.57
C SER A 684 -31.60 9.09 15.81
N ALA A 685 -30.45 9.29 16.45
CA ALA A 685 -30.29 10.22 17.57
C ALA A 685 -28.86 10.78 17.59
N VAL A 686 -28.72 12.00 18.12
CA VAL A 686 -27.45 12.73 18.26
C VAL A 686 -27.33 13.23 19.69
N GLN A 687 -26.12 13.16 20.24
CA GLN A 687 -25.75 13.77 21.50
C GLN A 687 -24.36 14.42 21.33
N LEU A 688 -24.29 15.73 21.57
CA LEU A 688 -23.07 16.51 21.58
C LEU A 688 -22.69 16.78 23.04
N ARG A 689 -21.51 16.30 23.43
CA ARG A 689 -20.99 16.46 24.78
C ARG A 689 -19.76 17.34 24.78
N ASP A 690 -19.63 18.25 25.74
CA ASP A 690 -18.38 18.99 25.90
C ASP A 690 -17.26 18.01 26.28
N ALA A 691 -16.19 17.98 25.48
CA ALA A 691 -15.09 17.02 25.62
C ALA A 691 -14.27 17.24 26.92
N GLU A 692 -14.43 18.37 27.60
CA GLU A 692 -13.74 18.65 28.86
C GLU A 692 -14.61 18.37 30.08
N THR A 693 -15.90 18.68 30.03
CA THR A 693 -16.83 18.53 31.17
C THR A 693 -17.70 17.28 31.11
N ASP A 694 -17.79 16.61 29.96
CA ASP A 694 -18.74 15.52 29.65
C ASP A 694 -20.22 15.95 29.82
N GLU A 695 -20.47 17.26 29.86
CA GLU A 695 -21.82 17.82 29.92
C GLU A 695 -22.47 17.76 28.54
N ILE A 696 -23.74 17.37 28.50
CA ILE A 696 -24.51 17.32 27.26
C ILE A 696 -24.86 18.76 26.88
N VAL A 697 -24.27 19.24 25.79
CA VAL A 697 -24.53 20.57 25.24
C VAL A 697 -25.77 20.54 24.33
N PHE A 698 -26.00 19.41 23.67
CA PHE A 698 -27.17 19.21 22.83
C PHE A 698 -27.49 17.71 22.72
N GLU A 699 -28.78 17.35 22.77
CA GLU A 699 -29.23 16.00 22.46
C GLU A 699 -30.60 16.01 21.79
N ALA A 700 -30.77 15.13 20.80
CA ALA A 700 -32.02 15.04 20.07
C ALA A 700 -32.20 13.66 19.43
N ALA A 701 -33.44 13.20 19.37
CA ALA A 701 -33.86 12.10 18.51
C ALA A 701 -34.44 12.67 17.21
N ILE A 702 -34.17 12.03 16.08
CA ILE A 702 -34.76 12.45 14.80
C ILE A 702 -36.17 11.89 14.70
N SER A 703 -37.14 12.79 14.53
CA SER A 703 -38.57 12.46 14.44
C SER A 703 -38.83 11.41 13.36
N GLY A 704 -39.61 10.38 13.70
CA GLY A 704 -39.98 9.30 12.78
C GLY A 704 -38.94 8.18 12.61
N ARG A 705 -37.74 8.29 13.19
CA ARG A 705 -36.74 7.21 13.22
C ARG A 705 -36.69 6.55 14.60
N LYS A 706 -36.78 5.21 14.66
CA LYS A 706 -36.63 4.48 15.93
C LYS A 706 -35.16 4.45 16.34
N ALA A 707 -34.85 5.06 17.49
CA ALA A 707 -33.55 4.89 18.13
C ALA A 707 -33.41 3.48 18.70
N PRO A 708 -32.19 2.91 18.75
CA PRO A 708 -31.93 1.64 19.44
C PRO A 708 -32.35 1.72 20.91
N SER A 709 -32.92 0.64 21.45
CA SER A 709 -33.39 0.59 22.84
C SER A 709 -32.28 0.66 23.89
N ALA A 710 -31.01 0.54 23.48
CA ALA A 710 -29.85 0.72 24.34
C ALA A 710 -29.69 2.19 24.74
N TYR A 711 -29.52 2.45 26.04
CA TYR A 711 -29.25 3.76 26.66
C TYR A 711 -28.14 4.56 25.92
N PRO A 712 -28.21 5.91 25.75
CA PRO A 712 -29.04 6.92 26.45
C PRO A 712 -30.13 7.61 25.59
N TRP A 713 -30.63 6.99 24.52
CA TRP A 713 -31.43 7.70 23.50
C TRP A 713 -32.94 7.81 23.78
N ASN A 714 -33.43 7.13 24.81
CA ASN A 714 -34.88 6.99 25.06
C ASN A 714 -35.54 8.24 25.66
N GLU A 715 -34.75 9.19 26.17
CA GLU A 715 -35.23 10.42 26.84
C GLU A 715 -34.98 11.70 26.03
N CYS A 716 -34.37 11.60 24.83
CA CYS A 716 -34.04 12.77 24.02
C CYS A 716 -35.29 13.41 23.39
N SER A 717 -35.30 14.75 23.29
CA SER A 717 -36.35 15.49 22.58
C SER A 717 -36.37 15.14 21.10
N ALA A 718 -37.56 14.87 20.55
CA ALA A 718 -37.73 14.61 19.12
C ALA A 718 -37.71 15.92 18.33
N LEU A 719 -36.76 16.08 17.42
CA LEU A 719 -36.60 17.24 16.54
C LEU A 719 -36.64 16.81 15.06
N ASP A 720 -36.85 17.77 14.16
CA ASP A 720 -36.73 17.53 12.72
C ASP A 720 -35.24 17.37 12.30
N GLU A 721 -34.98 16.62 11.22
CA GLU A 721 -33.61 16.37 10.77
C GLU A 721 -32.86 17.64 10.36
N LYS A 722 -33.56 18.64 9.80
CA LYS A 722 -32.95 19.91 9.41
C LYS A 722 -32.63 20.80 10.62
N GLU A 723 -33.46 20.74 11.66
CA GLU A 723 -33.24 21.45 12.92
C GLU A 723 -32.00 20.90 13.64
N VAL A 724 -31.89 19.58 13.74
CA VAL A 724 -30.71 18.91 14.30
C VAL A 724 -29.44 19.29 13.53
N ALA A 725 -29.49 19.27 12.19
CA ALA A 725 -28.37 19.69 11.35
C ALA A 725 -27.99 21.17 11.57
N SER A 726 -28.98 22.06 11.71
CA SER A 726 -28.78 23.50 11.90
C SER A 726 -28.14 23.79 13.26
N GLU A 727 -28.57 23.08 14.30
CA GLU A 727 -27.97 23.18 15.63
C GLU A 727 -26.54 22.67 15.63
N ILE A 728 -26.25 21.53 15.00
CA ILE A 728 -24.87 21.01 14.90
C ILE A 728 -23.96 21.99 14.15
N ILE A 729 -24.42 22.64 13.07
CA ILE A 729 -23.63 23.64 12.34
C ILE A 729 -23.44 24.91 13.18
N THR A 730 -24.50 25.37 13.85
CA THR A 730 -24.45 26.57 14.70
C THR A 730 -23.47 26.36 15.85
N LEU A 731 -23.53 25.19 16.49
CA LEU A 731 -22.54 24.78 17.49
C LEU A 731 -21.16 24.59 16.84
N GLY A 732 -21.07 24.01 15.65
CA GLY A 732 -19.83 23.86 14.88
C GLY A 732 -19.11 25.16 14.51
N ARG A 733 -19.81 26.32 14.58
CA ARG A 733 -19.18 27.64 14.42
C ARG A 733 -18.52 28.14 15.71
N GLN A 734 -18.99 27.66 16.86
CA GLN A 734 -18.53 28.06 18.19
C GLN A 734 -17.58 27.01 18.81
N TYR A 735 -17.79 25.75 18.46
CA TYR A 735 -17.15 24.55 18.97
C TYR A 735 -16.56 23.75 17.81
N SER A 736 -15.44 23.08 18.04
CA SER A 736 -15.00 22.05 17.11
C SER A 736 -15.74 20.75 17.36
N LEU A 737 -15.99 19.97 16.31
CA LEU A 737 -16.71 18.70 16.41
C LEU A 737 -15.72 17.53 16.35
N THR A 738 -15.63 16.75 17.44
CA THR A 738 -14.98 15.44 17.41
C THR A 738 -15.94 14.44 16.77
N MET A 739 -15.64 14.02 15.55
CA MET A 739 -16.48 13.07 14.84
C MET A 739 -16.40 11.66 15.46
N PRO A 740 -17.45 10.82 15.31
CA PRO A 740 -17.43 9.45 15.80
C PRO A 740 -16.29 8.63 15.18
N ALA A 741 -15.77 7.64 15.92
CA ALA A 741 -14.66 6.80 15.45
C ALA A 741 -15.02 5.84 14.28
N SER A 742 -16.31 5.59 14.03
CA SER A 742 -16.76 4.72 12.95
C SER A 742 -16.92 5.51 11.65
N GLU A 743 -16.31 5.06 10.57
CA GLU A 743 -16.42 5.68 9.22
C GLU A 743 -17.88 5.81 8.78
N GLU A 744 -18.72 4.83 9.12
CA GLU A 744 -20.15 4.84 8.81
C GLU A 744 -20.89 5.93 9.59
N ALA A 745 -20.52 6.13 10.85
CA ALA A 745 -21.12 7.14 11.71
C ALA A 745 -20.68 8.56 11.34
N THR A 746 -19.39 8.76 11.03
CA THR A 746 -18.88 10.03 10.51
C THR A 746 -19.61 10.43 9.23
N ALA A 747 -19.73 9.50 8.28
CA ALA A 747 -20.39 9.76 7.00
C ALA A 747 -21.88 10.08 7.17
N ALA A 748 -22.58 9.43 8.11
CA ALA A 748 -23.98 9.72 8.41
C ALA A 748 -24.17 11.14 8.95
N VAL A 749 -23.29 11.60 9.85
CA VAL A 749 -23.31 12.99 10.36
C VAL A 749 -22.96 13.97 9.25
N GLU A 750 -21.87 13.76 8.51
CA GLU A 750 -21.50 14.60 7.37
C GLU A 750 -22.68 14.75 6.37
N HIS A 751 -23.44 13.67 6.14
CA HIS A 751 -24.62 13.70 5.27
C HIS A 751 -25.80 14.47 5.88
N LEU A 752 -26.01 14.36 7.19
CA LEU A 752 -27.05 15.14 7.90
C LEU A 752 -26.79 16.64 7.77
N LEU A 753 -25.53 17.07 7.88
CA LEU A 753 -25.15 18.49 7.80
C LEU A 753 -25.40 19.11 6.41
N ILE A 754 -25.54 18.32 5.34
CA ILE A 754 -25.86 18.81 3.99
C ILE A 754 -27.26 19.45 3.93
N LEU A 755 -28.18 19.10 4.85
CA LEU A 755 -29.56 19.61 4.86
C LEU A 755 -29.64 21.13 5.11
N VAL A 756 -28.54 21.75 5.53
CA VAL A 756 -28.44 23.16 5.84
C VAL A 756 -27.45 23.80 4.88
N ASP A 757 -27.92 24.83 4.19
CA ASP A 757 -27.11 25.58 3.24
C ASP A 757 -26.27 26.61 4.02
N ASP A 758 -25.04 26.25 4.39
CA ASP A 758 -24.08 27.17 5.00
C ASP A 758 -23.10 27.69 3.95
N LYS A 759 -23.05 29.02 3.76
CA LYS A 759 -22.04 29.62 2.88
C LYS A 759 -20.67 29.43 3.55
N PRO A 760 -19.67 28.85 2.87
CA PRO A 760 -18.36 28.69 3.46
C PRO A 760 -17.77 30.07 3.83
N PHE A 761 -17.03 30.14 4.94
CA PHE A 761 -16.18 31.27 5.35
C PHE A 761 -14.97 31.47 4.40
N TYR A 762 -15.15 31.21 3.12
CA TYR A 762 -14.14 31.35 2.08
C TYR A 762 -14.39 32.66 1.34
N ALA A 763 -13.65 33.70 1.71
CA ALA A 763 -13.42 34.83 0.81
C ALA A 763 -12.37 34.37 -0.21
N PRO A 764 -12.70 34.21 -1.50
CA PRO A 764 -11.68 33.92 -2.50
C PRO A 764 -10.64 35.03 -2.42
N ALA A 765 -9.37 34.67 -2.22
CA ALA A 765 -8.27 35.60 -2.41
C ALA A 765 -8.45 36.24 -3.78
N ALA A 766 -8.52 37.57 -3.82
CA ALA A 766 -8.66 38.33 -5.05
C ALA A 766 -7.66 37.75 -6.06
N LYS A 767 -8.16 37.27 -7.20
CA LYS A 767 -7.33 36.71 -8.26
C LYS A 767 -6.22 37.71 -8.54
N HIS A 768 -4.97 37.37 -8.23
CA HIS A 768 -3.83 38.03 -8.87
C HIS A 768 -3.92 37.68 -10.35
N GLY A 769 -4.64 38.55 -11.06
CA GLY A 769 -4.72 38.54 -12.51
C GLY A 769 -3.32 38.81 -13.03
N VAL A 770 -2.76 37.81 -13.69
CA VAL A 770 -1.72 38.01 -14.68
C VAL A 770 -2.39 38.78 -15.83
N THR A 771 -2.37 40.11 -15.76
CA THR A 771 -2.75 40.98 -16.86
C THR A 771 -1.59 41.04 -17.85
N LYS A 772 -1.83 40.50 -19.05
CA LYS A 772 -1.04 40.79 -20.25
C LYS A 772 -1.22 42.26 -20.61
N GLU A 773 -0.09 42.91 -20.88
CA GLU A 773 0.03 44.25 -21.43
C GLU A 773 -0.64 44.37 -22.80
N SER A 774 -1.38 45.46 -23.01
CA SER A 774 -1.35 46.24 -24.26
C SER A 774 -2.04 47.60 -24.03
N GLU A 775 -1.22 48.62 -24.27
CA GLU A 775 -1.35 50.08 -24.28
C GLU A 775 -2.70 50.67 -24.75
N GLU A 776 -3.18 51.72 -24.07
CA GLU A 776 -3.24 53.09 -24.63
C GLU A 776 -3.73 54.10 -23.56
N ILE A 777 -3.25 55.33 -23.72
CA ILE A 777 -3.05 56.41 -22.73
C ILE A 777 -4.21 57.41 -22.78
N GLU A 778 -4.63 57.99 -21.64
CA GLU A 778 -4.82 59.45 -21.46
C GLU A 778 -5.24 59.89 -20.02
N ASN A 779 -4.34 60.66 -19.39
CA ASN A 779 -4.51 61.90 -18.59
C ASN A 779 -5.17 61.94 -17.18
N ALA A 780 -4.30 61.82 -16.15
CA ALA A 780 -4.01 62.74 -15.00
C ALA A 780 -5.12 63.27 -14.04
N PRO A 781 -4.81 63.68 -12.76
CA PRO A 781 -3.50 63.85 -12.12
C PRO A 781 -3.27 63.10 -10.79
N VAL A 782 -1.99 63.10 -10.45
CA VAL A 782 -1.28 62.46 -9.33
C VAL A 782 -1.48 63.23 -8.01
N VAL A 783 -1.65 62.50 -6.91
CA VAL A 783 -1.22 62.94 -5.57
C VAL A 783 -0.37 61.82 -5.00
N ASP A 784 0.88 62.16 -4.68
CA ASP A 784 1.93 61.28 -4.21
C ASP A 784 1.55 60.58 -2.90
N ALA A 785 1.69 59.25 -2.88
CA ALA A 785 1.70 58.45 -1.66
C ALA A 785 3.15 58.08 -1.32
N GLU A 786 3.74 58.87 -0.42
CA GLU A 786 4.94 58.50 0.33
C GLU A 786 4.58 57.56 1.52
N PRO A 787 5.57 56.88 2.13
CA PRO A 787 5.45 55.53 2.66
C PRO A 787 4.68 55.46 3.98
N VAL A 788 4.07 54.30 4.27
CA VAL A 788 3.45 54.01 5.57
C VAL A 788 4.53 54.00 6.65
N VAL A 789 4.61 55.15 7.30
CA VAL A 789 5.27 55.41 8.58
C VAL A 789 4.65 54.54 9.66
N GLN A 790 5.52 53.98 10.51
CA GLN A 790 5.20 53.37 11.80
C GLN A 790 4.11 54.16 12.54
N GLU A 791 2.96 53.56 12.88
CA GLU A 791 2.05 54.25 13.80
C GLU A 791 2.64 54.28 15.23
N PRO A 792 2.87 55.48 15.79
CA PRO A 792 3.48 55.68 17.08
C PRO A 792 2.48 55.46 18.22
N GLY A 793 3.03 55.06 19.37
CA GLY A 793 2.29 54.87 20.62
C GLY A 793 1.48 56.09 21.06
N CYS A 794 0.46 55.79 21.86
CA CYS A 794 -0.42 56.73 22.54
C CYS A 794 0.36 57.90 23.16
N ARG A 795 0.27 59.09 22.55
CA ARG A 795 0.55 60.35 23.27
C ARG A 795 -0.70 60.73 24.05
N SER A 796 -0.50 61.12 25.31
CA SER A 796 -1.51 61.53 26.29
C SER A 796 -2.68 62.31 25.68
N VAL A 797 -3.82 61.65 25.53
CA VAL A 797 -5.10 62.30 25.24
C VAL A 797 -5.81 62.46 26.58
N ASP A 798 -6.18 63.68 26.96
CA ASP A 798 -7.03 63.96 28.12
C ASP A 798 -8.38 63.21 27.95
N LEU A 799 -8.49 62.01 28.52
CA LEU A 799 -9.71 61.21 28.46
C LEU A 799 -10.74 61.77 29.43
N VAL A 800 -11.96 62.01 28.94
CA VAL A 800 -13.05 62.63 29.71
C VAL A 800 -14.18 61.64 29.92
N ALA A 801 -15.03 61.88 30.93
CA ALA A 801 -16.24 61.09 31.15
C ALA A 801 -17.09 61.00 29.87
N GLY A 802 -17.48 59.78 29.48
CA GLY A 802 -18.19 59.47 28.23
C GLY A 802 -17.31 58.91 27.11
N ASP A 803 -15.98 58.93 27.27
CA ASP A 803 -15.07 58.31 26.30
C ASP A 803 -15.05 56.79 26.42
N LEU A 804 -14.96 56.12 25.28
CA LEU A 804 -14.77 54.67 25.19
C LEU A 804 -13.31 54.36 24.90
N VAL A 805 -12.77 53.43 25.67
CA VAL A 805 -11.38 53.00 25.59
C VAL A 805 -11.31 51.48 25.54
N VAL A 806 -10.31 50.96 24.85
CA VAL A 806 -9.99 49.53 24.91
C VAL A 806 -9.16 49.26 26.15
N CYS A 807 -9.77 48.57 27.11
CA CYS A 807 -9.14 48.17 28.37
C CYS A 807 -8.74 46.70 28.35
N ALA A 808 -7.48 46.44 28.66
CA ALA A 808 -6.91 45.12 28.84
C ALA A 808 -6.69 44.86 30.33
N LEU A 809 -7.66 44.22 30.99
CA LEU A 809 -7.54 43.86 32.40
C LEU A 809 -7.40 42.34 32.63
N PRO A 810 -6.61 41.94 33.64
CA PRO A 810 -6.59 40.56 34.09
C PRO A 810 -7.97 40.17 34.64
N SER A 811 -8.54 39.08 34.12
CA SER A 811 -9.81 38.55 34.61
C SER A 811 -9.68 38.10 36.07
N ARG A 812 -10.58 38.54 36.96
CA ARG A 812 -10.64 38.07 38.37
C ARG A 812 -10.87 36.55 38.51
N ARG A 813 -11.20 35.83 37.42
CA ARG A 813 -11.22 34.36 37.42
C ARG A 813 -9.79 33.83 37.42
N ALA A 814 -9.39 33.24 38.54
CA ALA A 814 -8.12 32.57 38.68
C ALA A 814 -7.94 31.48 37.60
N GLY A 815 -7.06 31.71 36.62
CA GLY A 815 -6.68 30.70 35.64
C GLY A 815 -6.44 31.17 34.20
N LEU A 816 -6.86 32.38 33.81
CA LEU A 816 -6.64 32.92 32.46
C LEU A 816 -5.61 34.05 32.50
N THR A 817 -4.44 33.84 31.89
CA THR A 817 -3.31 34.79 31.87
C THR A 817 -3.25 35.68 30.63
N LYS A 818 -4.24 35.63 29.73
CA LYS A 818 -4.37 36.62 28.65
C LYS A 818 -5.55 37.56 28.93
N SER A 819 -5.21 38.80 29.22
CA SER A 819 -6.15 39.92 29.21
C SER A 819 -6.80 40.01 27.82
N THR A 820 -8.11 39.85 27.74
CA THR A 820 -8.85 40.17 26.52
C THR A 820 -9.12 41.67 26.54
N ALA A 821 -8.63 42.37 25.52
CA ALA A 821 -8.96 43.76 25.26
C ALA A 821 -10.49 43.88 25.13
N ARG A 822 -11.12 44.68 25.98
CA ARG A 822 -12.57 44.90 25.99
C ARG A 822 -12.87 46.39 25.97
N PRO A 823 -13.99 46.81 25.36
CA PRO A 823 -14.44 48.19 25.49
C PRO A 823 -14.75 48.49 26.96
N GLY A 824 -14.26 49.61 27.46
CA GLY A 824 -14.59 50.21 28.74
C GLY A 824 -15.08 51.64 28.53
N VAL A 825 -15.97 52.10 29.40
CA VAL A 825 -16.46 53.48 29.37
C VAL A 825 -15.88 54.26 30.55
N VAL A 826 -15.28 55.42 30.27
CA VAL A 826 -14.78 56.34 31.30
C VAL A 826 -15.98 57.02 31.96
N VAL A 827 -16.15 56.77 33.25
CA VAL A 827 -17.24 57.32 34.07
C VAL A 827 -16.83 58.66 34.67
N LYS A 828 -15.60 58.76 35.19
CA LYS A 828 -15.06 59.97 35.83
C LYS A 828 -13.53 59.90 35.92
N THR A 829 -12.87 61.04 36.06
CA THR A 829 -11.44 61.12 36.39
C THR A 829 -11.28 61.45 37.88
N ARG A 830 -10.40 60.74 38.59
CA ARG A 830 -10.12 60.91 40.02
C ARG A 830 -8.63 61.20 40.24
N ALA A 831 -8.29 62.08 41.18
CA ALA A 831 -6.91 62.31 41.59
C ALA A 831 -6.67 61.61 42.95
N MET A 832 -5.69 60.71 43.03
CA MET A 832 -5.31 60.00 44.24
C MET A 832 -3.78 60.01 44.40
N ALA A 833 -3.29 60.43 45.57
CA ALA A 833 -1.85 60.47 45.90
C ALA A 833 -0.96 61.16 44.83
N GLY A 834 -1.44 62.26 44.25
CA GLY A 834 -0.71 63.04 43.23
C GLY A 834 -0.74 62.46 41.81
N ARG A 835 -1.46 61.35 41.57
CA ARG A 835 -1.65 60.73 40.24
C ARG A 835 -3.11 60.79 39.80
N LYS A 836 -3.34 60.96 38.50
CA LYS A 836 -4.67 60.89 37.88
C LYS A 836 -5.04 59.45 37.52
N PHE A 837 -6.25 59.05 37.88
CA PHE A 837 -6.85 57.74 37.60
C PHE A 837 -8.16 57.91 36.84
N LEU A 838 -8.41 57.02 35.88
CA LEU A 838 -9.66 56.90 35.17
C LEU A 838 -10.55 55.86 35.87
N ASP A 839 -11.76 56.27 36.26
CA ASP A 839 -12.84 55.42 36.76
C ASP A 839 -13.57 54.81 35.57
N ILE A 840 -13.30 53.54 35.26
CA ILE A 840 -13.76 52.88 34.04
C ILE A 840 -14.75 51.76 34.39
N ALA A 841 -15.90 51.74 33.71
CA ALA A 841 -16.87 50.66 33.82
C ALA A 841 -16.67 49.59 32.72
N TRP A 842 -16.87 48.33 33.11
CA TRP A 842 -16.58 47.16 32.27
C TRP A 842 -17.63 46.94 31.16
N GLY A 843 -17.19 46.82 29.90
CA GLY A 843 -18.04 46.46 28.76
C GLY A 843 -18.09 44.95 28.48
N SER A 844 -19.26 44.44 28.12
CA SER A 844 -19.48 43.05 27.67
C SER A 844 -20.54 43.02 26.57
N PRO A 845 -20.54 42.01 25.68
CA PRO A 845 -21.62 41.82 24.71
C PRO A 845 -22.98 41.68 25.41
N ILE A 846 -24.03 42.08 24.72
CA ILE A 846 -25.41 41.90 25.20
C ILE A 846 -25.81 40.43 25.11
N GLU A 847 -26.36 39.89 26.20
CA GLU A 847 -26.97 38.55 26.29
C GLU A 847 -28.48 38.66 25.99
N THR A 848 -29.18 37.53 25.84
CA THR A 848 -30.62 37.49 25.51
C THR A 848 -31.54 38.13 26.56
N THR A 849 -31.04 38.38 27.78
CA THR A 849 -31.76 39.10 28.84
C THR A 849 -31.56 40.62 28.73
N GLY A 850 -32.63 41.41 28.83
CA GLY A 850 -32.56 42.88 28.79
C GLY A 850 -31.62 43.48 29.87
N PRO A 851 -31.07 44.70 29.64
CA PRO A 851 -30.10 45.31 30.54
C PRO A 851 -30.71 45.62 31.91
N ALA A 852 -29.97 45.34 32.98
CA ALA A 852 -30.38 45.73 34.33
C ALA A 852 -30.33 47.26 34.52
N PRO A 853 -31.04 47.85 35.50
CA PRO A 853 -31.06 49.32 35.71
C PRO A 853 -29.70 49.98 35.94
N HIS A 854 -28.67 49.21 36.30
CA HIS A 854 -27.30 49.65 36.52
C HIS A 854 -26.34 49.31 35.35
N GLU A 855 -26.89 48.84 34.22
CA GLU A 855 -26.15 48.52 33.00
C GLU A 855 -26.54 49.48 31.87
N LEU A 856 -25.55 50.17 31.30
CA LEU A 856 -25.75 51.02 30.14
C LEU A 856 -25.62 50.17 28.87
N ALA A 857 -26.69 50.01 28.09
CA ALA A 857 -26.66 49.32 26.80
C ALA A 857 -26.52 50.31 25.63
N ILE A 858 -25.61 49.99 24.71
CA ILE A 858 -25.42 50.67 23.41
C ILE A 858 -25.77 49.66 22.32
N VAL A 859 -26.93 49.85 21.69
CA VAL A 859 -27.53 48.91 20.73
C VAL A 859 -27.95 49.58 19.43
N GLN A 860 -28.27 50.87 19.48
CA GLN A 860 -28.72 51.60 18.31
C GLN A 860 -27.56 51.82 17.35
N ALA A 861 -27.76 51.54 16.07
CA ALA A 861 -26.71 51.62 15.04
C ALA A 861 -26.01 53.00 15.00
N ILE A 862 -26.75 54.08 15.24
CA ILE A 862 -26.22 55.46 15.30
C ILE A 862 -25.29 55.62 16.51
N GLU A 863 -25.72 55.18 17.69
CA GLU A 863 -24.92 55.26 18.92
C GLU A 863 -23.68 54.35 18.85
N MET A 864 -23.79 53.18 18.21
CA MET A 864 -22.67 52.28 17.96
C MET A 864 -21.65 52.87 16.98
N ALA A 865 -22.09 53.56 15.94
CA ALA A 865 -21.22 54.24 14.98
C ALA A 865 -20.45 55.40 15.66
N GLU A 866 -21.11 56.23 16.48
CA GLU A 866 -20.47 57.31 17.24
C GLU A 866 -19.49 56.77 18.31
N ALA A 867 -19.87 55.67 18.98
CA ALA A 867 -19.05 54.97 19.96
C ALA A 867 -17.92 54.14 19.34
N LYS A 868 -17.92 53.96 18.01
CA LYS A 868 -17.09 53.00 17.25
C LYS A 868 -17.08 51.59 17.87
N LEU A 869 -18.27 51.08 18.17
CA LEU A 869 -18.48 49.71 18.67
C LEU A 869 -18.97 48.81 17.54
N ASP A 870 -18.26 47.72 17.28
CA ASP A 870 -18.61 46.76 16.23
C ASP A 870 -19.77 45.83 16.63
N ILE A 871 -20.03 45.69 17.94
CA ILE A 871 -21.02 44.77 18.51
C ILE A 871 -21.84 45.50 19.57
N PRO A 872 -23.16 45.25 19.67
CA PRO A 872 -23.98 45.77 20.76
C PRO A 872 -23.38 45.42 22.12
N THR A 873 -23.07 46.44 22.91
CA THR A 873 -22.26 46.31 24.14
C THR A 873 -23.02 46.89 25.33
N ARG A 874 -23.01 46.17 26.45
CA ARG A 874 -23.47 46.65 27.76
C ARG A 874 -22.29 47.00 28.66
N PHE A 875 -22.38 48.11 29.39
CA PHE A 875 -21.41 48.56 30.38
C PHE A 875 -21.99 48.44 31.78
N ASN A 876 -21.38 47.61 32.63
CA ASN A 876 -21.87 47.39 33.99
C ASN A 876 -21.26 48.43 34.95
N LEU A 877 -22.07 49.38 35.41
CA LEU A 877 -21.60 50.51 36.25
C LEU A 877 -21.36 50.15 37.72
N ARG A 878 -21.71 48.93 38.14
CA ARG A 878 -21.29 48.37 39.43
C ARG A 878 -19.90 47.74 39.37
N ARG A 879 -19.41 47.42 38.17
CA ARG A 879 -18.07 46.86 37.94
C ARG A 879 -17.12 47.93 37.42
N ARG A 880 -16.69 48.79 38.34
CA ARG A 880 -15.76 49.90 38.09
C ARG A 880 -14.39 49.64 38.70
N PHE A 881 -13.35 50.14 38.04
CA PHE A 881 -11.95 50.03 38.49
C PHE A 881 -11.19 51.31 38.14
N LEU A 882 -10.11 51.57 38.88
CA LEU A 882 -9.24 52.72 38.64
C LEU A 882 -7.98 52.31 37.89
N VAL A 883 -7.73 52.92 36.73
CA VAL A 883 -6.50 52.75 35.94
C VAL A 883 -5.73 54.06 35.92
N PRO A 884 -4.40 54.08 36.18
CA PRO A 884 -3.59 55.28 35.98
C PRO A 884 -3.70 55.77 34.54
N GLU A 885 -3.84 57.08 34.33
CA GLU A 885 -3.94 57.68 32.97
C GLU A 885 -2.71 57.35 32.11
N GLU A 886 -1.56 57.12 32.73
CA GLU A 886 -0.27 56.81 32.09
C GLU A 886 -0.09 55.31 31.76
N ASP A 887 -1.00 54.42 32.19
CA ASP A 887 -0.86 52.96 32.03
C ASP A 887 -1.25 52.49 30.62
N THR A 888 -0.33 52.61 29.67
CA THR A 888 -0.50 52.18 28.27
C THR A 888 -0.57 50.66 28.09
N VAL A 889 -0.29 49.88 29.15
CA VAL A 889 -0.38 48.41 29.10
C VAL A 889 -1.82 47.98 29.28
N ARG A 890 -2.58 48.68 30.13
CA ARG A 890 -4.00 48.39 30.39
C ARG A 890 -4.94 49.27 29.56
N LEU A 891 -4.50 50.44 29.12
CA LEU A 891 -5.23 51.34 28.22
C LEU A 891 -4.58 51.31 26.83
N HIS A 892 -5.21 50.62 25.88
CA HIS A 892 -4.63 50.45 24.54
C HIS A 892 -4.86 51.66 23.63
N HIS A 893 -6.12 51.97 23.32
CA HIS A 893 -6.49 53.12 22.47
C HIS A 893 -7.93 53.55 22.74
N ARG A 894 -8.25 54.80 22.38
CA ARG A 894 -9.60 55.36 22.42
C ARG A 894 -10.40 54.88 21.20
N LEU A 895 -11.59 54.34 21.42
CA LEU A 895 -12.51 53.92 20.36
C LEU A 895 -13.27 55.13 19.81
N GLY A 896 -14.11 55.72 20.66
CA GLY A 896 -15.04 56.79 20.32
C GLY A 896 -15.58 57.46 21.57
N ARG A 897 -16.70 58.18 21.44
CA ARG A 897 -17.38 58.86 22.55
C ARG A 897 -18.86 58.52 22.52
N LEU A 898 -19.47 58.41 23.70
CA LEU A 898 -20.91 58.25 23.82
C LEU A 898 -21.67 59.44 23.19
N SER A 899 -22.77 59.13 22.53
CA SER A 899 -23.72 60.13 22.03
C SER A 899 -24.32 60.94 23.18
N LYS A 900 -24.88 62.13 22.89
CA LYS A 900 -25.56 62.95 23.92
C LYS A 900 -26.73 62.21 24.59
N SER A 901 -27.43 61.34 23.86
CA SER A 901 -28.49 60.47 24.40
C SER A 901 -27.92 59.42 25.35
N ALA A 902 -26.81 58.77 24.98
CA ALA A 902 -26.16 57.76 25.79
C ALA A 902 -25.46 58.36 27.03
N GLU A 903 -24.92 59.58 26.97
CA GLU A 903 -24.39 60.30 28.13
C GLU A 903 -25.50 60.63 29.15
N ALA A 904 -26.71 60.96 28.70
CA ALA A 904 -27.85 61.19 29.60
C ALA A 904 -28.26 59.89 30.30
N ARG A 905 -28.36 58.77 29.55
CA ARG A 905 -28.63 57.44 30.12
C ARG A 905 -27.52 57.01 31.09
N LEU A 906 -26.25 57.28 30.78
CA LEU A 906 -25.14 57.00 31.70
C LEU A 906 -25.36 57.65 33.07
N ARG A 907 -25.79 58.92 33.12
CA ARG A 907 -26.07 59.61 34.40
C ARG A 907 -27.21 58.96 35.18
N GLU A 908 -28.29 58.59 34.50
CA GLU A 908 -29.43 57.88 35.11
C GLU A 908 -29.01 56.50 35.65
N THR A 909 -28.28 55.73 34.83
CA THR A 909 -27.76 54.41 35.21
C THR A 909 -26.77 54.52 36.39
N LEU A 910 -26.00 55.61 36.51
CA LEU A 910 -25.11 55.84 37.66
C LEU A 910 -25.90 56.04 38.97
N VAL A 911 -27.06 56.70 38.93
CA VAL A 911 -27.94 56.83 40.10
C VAL A 911 -28.43 55.45 40.56
N HIS A 912 -28.80 54.58 39.61
CA HIS A 912 -29.23 53.21 39.89
C HIS A 912 -28.08 52.27 40.33
N ALA A 913 -26.85 52.53 39.89
CA ALA A 913 -25.69 51.75 40.29
C ALA A 913 -25.39 51.90 41.79
N GLY A 914 -25.72 53.05 42.38
CA GLY A 914 -25.46 53.40 43.78
C GLY A 914 -24.02 53.87 44.02
N ASP A 915 -23.63 54.00 45.28
CA ASP A 915 -22.27 54.38 45.65
C ASP A 915 -21.31 53.19 45.46
N VAL A 916 -20.49 53.27 44.41
CA VAL A 916 -19.47 52.26 44.11
C VAL A 916 -18.12 52.95 44.25
N SER A 917 -17.30 52.42 45.15
CA SER A 917 -15.92 52.84 45.38
C SER A 917 -14.96 51.94 44.58
N PRO A 918 -14.56 52.32 43.36
CA PRO A 918 -13.64 51.51 42.56
C PRO A 918 -12.24 51.51 43.18
N GLU A 919 -11.57 50.36 43.12
CA GLU A 919 -10.19 50.20 43.61
C GLU A 919 -9.17 50.32 42.44
N PRO A 920 -7.95 50.80 42.71
CA PRO A 920 -6.84 50.73 41.76
C PRO A 920 -6.53 49.29 41.36
N VAL A 921 -6.26 49.05 40.07
CA VAL A 921 -5.83 47.74 39.59
C VAL A 921 -4.42 47.44 40.12
N GLU A 922 -4.31 46.63 41.17
CA GLU A 922 -3.02 46.27 41.81
C GLU A 922 -2.00 45.69 40.80
N GLU A 923 -0.76 46.18 40.81
CA GLU A 923 0.39 45.47 40.23
C GLU A 923 0.61 44.19 41.04
N SER A 924 0.42 43.03 40.42
CA SER A 924 0.34 41.76 41.12
C SER A 924 1.69 41.32 41.72
N VAL A 925 1.93 41.66 42.98
CA VAL A 925 2.87 40.92 43.84
C VAL A 925 2.12 40.44 45.08
N ARG A 926 1.50 39.25 45.01
CA ARG A 926 1.03 38.54 46.21
C ARG A 926 1.45 37.07 46.20
N LYS A 927 2.07 36.67 47.32
CA LYS A 927 2.48 35.29 47.65
C LYS A 927 1.25 34.38 47.81
N PRO A 928 1.31 33.11 47.41
CA PRO A 928 0.16 32.20 47.47
C PRO A 928 -0.15 31.79 48.91
N ARG A 929 -1.41 31.96 49.34
CA ARG A 929 -1.96 31.27 50.52
C ARG A 929 -2.48 29.89 50.12
N PRO A 930 -2.30 28.85 50.95
CA PRO A 930 -2.78 27.50 50.63
C PRO A 930 -4.30 27.39 50.83
N LEU A 931 -5.01 26.91 49.80
CA LEU A 931 -6.41 26.53 49.87
C LEU A 931 -6.56 25.19 50.59
N VAL A 932 -7.23 25.20 51.74
CA VAL A 932 -7.79 24.02 52.39
C VAL A 932 -9.11 23.70 51.71
N VAL A 933 -9.23 22.50 51.14
CA VAL A 933 -10.47 21.98 50.54
C VAL A 933 -10.97 20.86 51.45
N GLU A 934 -12.01 21.12 52.24
CA GLU A 934 -12.76 20.07 52.92
C GLU A 934 -13.56 19.27 51.88
N ARG A 935 -13.30 17.97 51.80
CA ARG A 935 -14.07 17.02 50.99
C ARG A 935 -15.19 16.44 51.84
N LYS A 936 -16.46 16.76 51.53
CA LYS A 936 -17.59 15.96 51.99
C LYS A 936 -17.56 14.61 51.27
N ARG A 937 -17.43 13.51 52.04
CA ARG A 937 -17.62 12.13 51.57
C ARG A 937 -19.12 11.84 51.45
N SER A 938 -19.58 11.31 50.32
CA SER A 938 -20.84 10.56 50.24
C SER A 938 -20.56 9.06 50.12
N LYS A 939 -21.49 8.29 50.69
CA LYS A 939 -21.33 6.98 51.32
C LYS A 939 -21.10 5.81 50.36
N SER A 940 -20.26 4.89 50.83
CA SER A 940 -20.22 3.48 50.44
C SER A 940 -21.42 2.72 51.00
N VAL A 941 -22.10 1.90 50.19
CA VAL A 941 -22.77 0.67 50.65
C VAL A 941 -22.64 -0.40 49.57
N ARG A 942 -21.86 -1.45 49.86
CA ARG A 942 -22.03 -2.78 49.26
C ARG A 942 -22.74 -3.64 50.31
N PRO A 943 -23.75 -4.46 49.97
CA PRO A 943 -24.17 -5.56 50.83
C PRO A 943 -23.32 -6.82 50.58
N PRO A 944 -23.22 -7.70 51.59
CA PRO A 944 -22.39 -8.91 51.56
C PRO A 944 -23.09 -10.11 50.90
N TYR A 945 -22.26 -11.09 50.55
CA TYR A 945 -22.57 -12.44 50.07
C TYR A 945 -23.70 -13.17 50.83
N SER A 946 -24.53 -13.96 50.13
CA SER A 946 -24.52 -15.45 50.16
C SER A 946 -25.85 -16.08 49.69
N ARG A 947 -25.84 -16.80 48.57
CA ARG A 947 -26.08 -18.26 48.46
C ARG A 947 -25.94 -18.70 47.01
#